data_AF-A0AAD9DAC2-F1
#
_entry.id   AF-A0AAD9DAC2-F1
#
_cell.length_a   1.000
_cell.length_b   1.000
_cell.length_c   1.000
_cell.angle_alpha   90.00
_cell.angle_beta   90.00
_cell.angle_gamma   90.00
#
_symmetry.space_group_name_H-M   'P 1'
#
loop_
_entity.id
_entity.type
_entity.pdbx_description
1 polymer ?
#
loop_
_entity_poly.entity_id
_entity_poly.type
_entity_poly.pdbx_seq_one_letter_code
_entity_poly.pdbx_strand_id
1 'polypeptide(L)'
;MSAVTLRTANQSIIGNYLRIHRSGLGVPLSRPAAAAVKITASPSMSLAPSQSPIKRNYECFADSETLKALVNRYVNEGCGALVTLCTDISDTYGWPIGSWCVDDITDMSELFRYLRTFDEDISGWNVGQVTDMEAMFRGASSFNQDLSMWNTSSVTTMSSMFLQASSFNGKISSWNTSAVTDMSWMFSEASSFAEDLSRWDTSAVTTMKCMFCEALSFDGNISSWNTAAVTDMGHMFWGASLFNQDLSRWNTSAVTTMQEMFHGSSSFDGEISSWNTSAVTSMRFMFYEAYSFAHEDLSNWDTSAVTTMEAMFARASSFDGKISSWNTSAVTDMSSMFWGASLFNQDLSTWNTSSVTQMSGMFWGASSFDGSISLWNTSAVTDMSYMFLNASSFAQEDLSRWDTSSVTTMRQMFWEASSFDGNISLWNTSAVTDMGYMFREASSFNQDLSKLDISAVSDMSFMFRAALAFNQDMCAWKDNFPYSNVVDIFVESGCTFQDSPLREQGGPFCASACSNSPFCSSCKVRFTSLYELKAAVDKYVKGDWGTADSSKYGWPIGSWRVDDVTDMQGLFRYLDLDTFNEDISSWNTSAVTDMTYMFYGASSFAQEDLSQWDTSAVTTMLGMFNGASSFDGNISSWNTSAVTDMSYMFREASSFNQEDLSRWDTSAVTAMHAMFNEASSFDGNISSWKTSAVTDMTWMFYGASSFNQDLSKWNTSAVRTMESMFEGASSFNGDISSWNTSAVTDMSYMFYRAYSFNQDLCVWKDKFPYSYAYEIFEYSGCTFQGNPQVEQGGPFCASSCIDS
;
A
#
# COMPACT_ATOMS: atom_id res chain seq x y z
N MET A 1 5.30 16.33 40.78
CA MET A 1 5.96 15.78 41.98
C MET A 1 5.04 14.73 42.59
N SER A 2 5.65 13.68 43.15
CA SER A 2 5.03 12.46 43.72
C SER A 2 4.89 11.31 42.74
N ALA A 3 5.89 10.41 42.81
CA ALA A 3 5.93 9.10 42.20
C ALA A 3 5.06 8.11 42.99
N VAL A 4 4.32 7.26 42.30
CA VAL A 4 3.73 6.04 42.86
C VAL A 4 4.15 4.86 42.00
N THR A 5 4.89 3.97 42.63
CA THR A 5 5.43 2.72 42.12
C THR A 5 4.33 1.68 41.95
N LEU A 6 4.18 1.10 40.76
CA LEU A 6 3.42 -0.14 40.59
C LEU A 6 4.31 -1.21 39.95
N ARG A 7 4.55 -2.26 40.73
CA ARG A 7 5.24 -3.49 40.36
C ARG A 7 4.29 -4.32 39.50
N THR A 8 4.77 -4.82 38.37
CA THR A 8 4.20 -5.99 37.70
C THR A 8 5.25 -7.09 37.66
N ALA A 9 4.85 -8.25 38.15
CA ALA A 9 5.56 -9.50 38.01
C ALA A 9 4.79 -10.36 37.00
N ASN A 10 5.46 -10.77 35.92
CA ASN A 10 5.37 -12.11 35.34
C ASN A 10 6.44 -12.27 34.24
N GLN A 11 7.50 -13.01 34.59
CA GLN A 11 8.27 -13.85 33.66
C GLN A 11 7.33 -14.98 33.18
N SER A 12 7.44 -15.64 32.03
CA SER A 12 8.55 -16.03 31.13
C SER A 12 7.90 -16.37 29.77
N ILE A 13 8.52 -16.38 28.60
CA ILE A 13 9.64 -17.20 28.11
C ILE A 13 10.09 -16.54 26.78
N ILE A 14 11.40 -16.37 26.58
CA ILE A 14 12.19 -16.61 25.34
C ILE A 14 13.52 -15.86 25.45
N GLY A 15 14.60 -16.65 25.49
CA GLY A 15 15.82 -16.45 24.70
C GLY A 15 16.60 -15.14 24.83
N ASN A 16 17.64 -15.18 25.66
CA ASN A 16 18.74 -14.23 25.76
C ASN A 16 19.31 -13.75 24.40
N TYR A 17 19.31 -12.43 24.17
CA TYR A 17 20.41 -11.73 23.49
C TYR A 17 20.71 -10.43 24.24
N LEU A 18 21.94 -10.33 24.76
CA LEU A 18 22.48 -9.14 25.42
C LEU A 18 22.72 -8.04 24.37
N ARG A 19 21.93 -6.96 24.39
CA ARG A 19 22.31 -5.64 23.87
C ARG A 19 22.28 -4.63 25.01
N ILE A 20 23.46 -4.11 25.35
CA ILE A 20 23.61 -2.91 26.17
C ILE A 20 23.56 -1.72 25.20
N HIS A 21 22.46 -0.97 25.20
CA HIS A 21 22.45 0.40 24.69
C HIS A 21 22.65 1.37 25.87
N ARG A 22 23.60 2.29 25.73
CA ARG A 22 23.54 3.59 26.38
C ARG A 22 23.67 4.67 25.31
N SER A 23 22.71 5.57 25.37
CA SER A 23 22.55 6.81 24.62
C SER A 23 23.58 7.87 25.03
N GLY A 24 23.81 8.84 24.14
CA GLY A 24 24.12 10.21 24.53
C GLY A 24 25.23 10.92 23.75
N LEU A 25 24.80 11.76 22.81
CA LEU A 25 25.28 13.11 22.49
C LEU A 25 26.70 13.29 21.92
N GLY A 26 26.73 13.97 20.77
CA GLY A 26 27.94 14.23 19.99
C GLY A 26 28.82 15.38 20.46
N VAL A 27 29.98 15.47 19.79
CA VAL A 27 30.77 16.63 19.33
C VAL A 27 32.19 16.10 19.02
N PRO A 28 32.88 16.60 17.97
CA PRO A 28 33.87 15.83 17.21
C PRO A 28 35.28 16.04 17.74
N LEU A 29 36.09 14.98 17.83
CA LEU A 29 37.52 15.12 18.12
C LEU A 29 38.36 14.07 17.39
N SER A 30 39.18 14.58 16.46
CA SER A 30 40.60 14.30 16.26
C SER A 30 41.18 13.01 16.84
N ARG A 31 41.81 12.23 15.95
CA ARG A 31 42.79 11.16 16.21
C ARG A 31 43.64 11.41 17.47
N PRO A 32 43.90 10.35 18.23
CA PRO A 32 45.22 10.17 18.81
C PRO A 32 45.85 8.82 18.45
N ALA A 33 47.17 8.84 18.53
CA ALA A 33 48.13 7.83 18.17
C ALA A 33 47.94 6.46 18.85
N ALA A 34 48.35 5.44 18.11
CA ALA A 34 48.50 4.06 18.55
C ALA A 34 49.34 3.94 19.83
N ALA A 35 48.78 3.30 20.84
CA ALA A 35 49.53 2.69 21.93
C ALA A 35 49.85 1.25 21.54
N ALA A 36 51.11 0.99 21.22
CA ALA A 36 51.64 -0.33 20.95
C ALA A 36 51.56 -1.20 22.21
N VAL A 37 50.67 -2.19 22.21
CA VAL A 37 50.73 -3.33 23.14
C VAL A 37 51.70 -4.34 22.53
N LYS A 38 52.89 -4.43 23.14
CA LYS A 38 53.85 -5.51 22.91
C LYS A 38 53.20 -6.84 23.29
N ILE A 39 52.73 -7.58 22.29
CA ILE A 39 52.60 -9.03 22.42
C ILE A 39 53.98 -9.61 22.14
N THR A 40 54.49 -10.30 23.14
CA THR A 40 55.78 -11.00 23.13
C THR A 40 55.80 -12.05 22.04
N ALA A 41 56.69 -11.88 21.07
CA ALA A 41 57.11 -12.95 20.18
C ALA A 41 57.72 -14.09 21.01
N SER A 42 57.13 -15.27 20.93
CA SER A 42 57.77 -16.53 21.34
C SER A 42 58.96 -16.81 20.41
N PRO A 43 60.02 -17.48 20.91
CA PRO A 43 61.35 -17.33 20.35
C PRO A 43 61.51 -17.99 18.98
N SER A 44 62.09 -17.23 18.06
CA SER A 44 62.72 -17.74 16.85
C SER A 44 63.78 -18.79 17.23
N MET A 45 63.51 -20.07 16.96
CA MET A 45 64.57 -21.07 16.91
C MET A 45 65.40 -20.81 15.65
N SER A 46 66.70 -20.59 15.86
CA SER A 46 67.69 -20.41 14.81
C SER A 46 67.77 -21.63 13.89
N LEU A 47 67.55 -21.42 12.60
CA LEU A 47 67.89 -22.38 11.56
C LEU A 47 69.41 -22.55 11.52
N ALA A 48 69.87 -23.78 11.73
CA ALA A 48 71.24 -24.21 11.42
C ALA A 48 71.48 -24.14 9.90
N PRO A 49 72.73 -23.96 9.43
CA PRO A 49 73.00 -23.68 8.03
C PRO A 49 72.79 -24.91 7.14
N SER A 50 71.93 -24.74 6.14
CA SER A 50 72.13 -25.15 4.74
C SER A 50 73.01 -26.40 4.53
N GLN A 51 72.40 -27.58 4.64
CA GLN A 51 72.76 -28.68 3.75
C GLN A 51 71.79 -28.66 2.56
N SER A 52 72.35 -28.74 1.36
CA SER A 52 71.65 -28.77 0.07
C SER A 52 70.45 -29.72 0.11
N PRO A 53 69.28 -29.34 -0.43
CA PRO A 53 68.11 -30.22 -0.38
C PRO A 53 68.36 -31.41 -1.29
N ILE A 54 68.46 -32.60 -0.69
CA ILE A 54 68.11 -33.83 -1.38
C ILE A 54 66.68 -33.62 -1.85
N LYS A 55 66.44 -33.55 -3.17
CA LYS A 55 65.09 -33.70 -3.74
C LYS A 55 64.56 -35.07 -3.30
N ARG A 56 63.87 -35.13 -2.16
CA ARG A 56 62.93 -36.22 -1.90
C ARG A 56 61.78 -35.97 -2.86
N ASN A 57 61.59 -36.88 -3.82
CA ASN A 57 60.34 -36.97 -4.56
C ASN A 57 59.31 -37.49 -3.54
N TYR A 58 58.65 -36.59 -2.83
CA TYR A 58 57.50 -36.93 -2.01
C TYR A 58 56.38 -37.45 -2.91
N GLU A 59 55.59 -38.38 -2.40
CA GLU A 59 54.47 -38.94 -3.16
C GLU A 59 53.37 -37.87 -3.33
N CYS A 60 52.79 -37.80 -4.53
CA CYS A 60 51.61 -36.97 -4.77
C CYS A 60 50.37 -37.72 -4.30
N PHE A 61 49.39 -36.97 -3.80
CA PHE A 61 48.11 -37.57 -3.41
C PHE A 61 47.38 -38.07 -4.65
N ALA A 62 46.98 -39.34 -4.62
CA ALA A 62 46.30 -39.99 -5.75
C ALA A 62 44.79 -39.69 -5.81
N ASP A 63 44.18 -39.31 -4.68
CA ASP A 63 42.76 -39.04 -4.56
C ASP A 63 42.42 -38.10 -3.39
N SER A 64 41.27 -37.43 -3.50
CA SER A 64 40.78 -36.43 -2.54
C SER A 64 40.40 -37.02 -1.19
N GLU A 65 39.94 -38.28 -1.14
CA GLU A 65 39.56 -38.94 0.12
C GLU A 65 40.79 -39.13 1.01
N THR A 66 41.89 -39.61 0.43
CA THR A 66 43.17 -39.81 1.12
C THR A 66 43.73 -38.47 1.59
N LEU A 67 43.70 -37.43 0.74
CA LEU A 67 44.12 -36.09 1.11
C LEU A 67 43.31 -35.56 2.31
N LYS A 68 41.98 -35.63 2.24
CA LYS A 68 41.08 -35.15 3.31
C LYS A 68 41.26 -35.91 4.62
N ALA A 69 41.44 -37.23 4.57
CA ALA A 69 41.73 -38.03 5.76
C ALA A 69 43.06 -37.61 6.43
N LEU A 70 44.10 -37.38 5.62
CA LEU A 70 45.42 -37.01 6.13
C LEU A 70 45.48 -35.54 6.59
N VAL A 71 44.78 -34.60 5.96
CA VAL A 71 44.61 -33.24 6.47
C VAL A 71 43.96 -33.24 7.85
N ASN A 72 42.86 -33.98 8.01
CA ASN A 72 42.16 -34.10 9.30
C ASN A 72 43.07 -34.68 10.39
N ARG A 73 43.82 -35.73 10.06
CA ARG A 73 44.78 -36.33 11.00
C ARG A 73 45.91 -35.34 11.33
N TYR A 74 46.44 -34.67 10.31
CA TYR A 74 47.53 -33.70 10.43
C TYR A 74 47.20 -32.58 11.43
N VAL A 75 46.02 -32.01 11.30
CA VAL A 75 45.57 -30.91 12.18
C VAL A 75 45.20 -31.42 13.57
N ASN A 76 44.45 -32.52 13.69
CA ASN A 76 43.97 -33.01 14.98
C ASN A 76 45.06 -33.61 15.87
N GLU A 77 46.12 -34.19 15.27
CA GLU A 77 47.26 -34.73 16.01
C GLU A 77 48.34 -33.66 16.29
N GLY A 78 48.17 -32.42 15.83
CA GLY A 78 49.11 -31.32 16.08
C GLY A 78 50.43 -31.45 15.32
N CYS A 79 50.43 -32.16 14.19
CA CYS A 79 51.61 -32.42 13.36
C CYS A 79 52.28 -31.14 12.84
N GLY A 80 51.49 -30.08 12.64
CA GLY A 80 51.97 -28.75 12.27
C GLY A 80 52.95 -28.13 13.26
N ALA A 81 52.72 -28.33 14.56
CA ALA A 81 53.59 -27.80 15.61
C ALA A 81 54.84 -28.65 15.84
N LEU A 82 54.73 -29.97 15.66
CA LEU A 82 55.78 -30.94 15.97
C LEU A 82 55.76 -32.10 14.96
N VAL A 83 56.68 -32.06 13.99
CA VAL A 83 56.82 -33.11 12.94
C VAL A 83 56.95 -34.53 13.50
N THR A 84 57.50 -34.68 14.71
CA THR A 84 57.69 -35.98 15.36
C THR A 84 56.40 -36.72 15.72
N LEU A 85 55.25 -36.03 15.77
CA LEU A 85 53.97 -36.66 16.07
C LEU A 85 53.45 -37.48 14.89
N CYS A 86 53.88 -37.17 13.66
CA CYS A 86 53.29 -37.69 12.43
C CYS A 86 54.38 -37.97 11.38
N THR A 87 55.43 -38.68 11.82
CA THR A 87 56.59 -38.95 10.98
C THR A 87 56.22 -39.74 9.74
N ASP A 88 55.24 -40.65 9.83
CA ASP A 88 54.73 -41.43 8.71
C ASP A 88 54.09 -40.56 7.61
N ILE A 89 53.39 -39.48 7.98
CA ILE A 89 52.91 -38.47 7.03
C ILE A 89 54.09 -37.70 6.44
N SER A 90 54.97 -37.19 7.30
CA SER A 90 56.06 -36.30 6.88
C SER A 90 57.12 -36.97 5.99
N ASP A 91 57.36 -38.27 6.20
CA ASP A 91 58.31 -39.06 5.41
C ASP A 91 57.75 -39.40 4.02
N THR A 92 56.43 -39.54 3.91
CA THR A 92 55.74 -39.92 2.66
C THR A 92 55.40 -38.70 1.80
N TYR A 93 54.74 -37.69 2.40
CA TYR A 93 54.14 -36.56 1.68
C TYR A 93 54.85 -35.21 1.92
N GLY A 94 55.74 -35.12 2.90
CA GLY A 94 56.48 -33.90 3.25
C GLY A 94 55.95 -33.17 4.49
N TRP A 95 56.72 -32.18 4.97
CA TRP A 95 56.37 -31.30 6.10
C TRP A 95 57.05 -29.92 5.93
N PRO A 96 56.38 -28.79 6.22
CA PRO A 96 54.99 -28.66 6.68
C PRO A 96 53.96 -28.96 5.56
N ILE A 97 52.66 -28.89 5.88
CA ILE A 97 51.57 -29.23 4.95
C ILE A 97 51.64 -28.49 3.59
N GLY A 98 52.20 -27.27 3.56
CA GLY A 98 52.44 -26.52 2.32
C GLY A 98 53.43 -27.18 1.33
N SER A 99 54.17 -28.21 1.74
CA SER A 99 55.08 -28.98 0.88
C SER A 99 54.44 -30.18 0.17
N TRP A 100 53.18 -30.48 0.47
CA TRP A 100 52.45 -31.62 -0.10
C TRP A 100 52.19 -31.44 -1.59
N CYS A 101 52.35 -32.52 -2.36
CA CYS A 101 52.04 -32.53 -3.80
C CYS A 101 50.56 -32.89 -4.03
N VAL A 102 49.79 -31.93 -4.53
CA VAL A 102 48.34 -32.04 -4.79
C VAL A 102 47.99 -31.92 -6.29
N ASP A 103 48.98 -32.06 -7.15
CA ASP A 103 48.91 -31.78 -8.59
C ASP A 103 47.83 -32.57 -9.35
N ASP A 104 47.51 -33.78 -8.87
CA ASP A 104 46.54 -34.69 -9.49
C ASP A 104 45.12 -34.58 -8.89
N ILE A 105 44.92 -33.69 -7.89
CA ILE A 105 43.65 -33.53 -7.19
C ILE A 105 42.71 -32.61 -7.98
N THR A 106 41.53 -33.11 -8.31
CA THR A 106 40.47 -32.34 -9.00
C THR A 106 39.36 -31.86 -8.07
N ASP A 107 39.20 -32.50 -6.92
CA ASP A 107 38.15 -32.20 -5.94
C ASP A 107 38.80 -31.86 -4.59
N MET A 108 38.63 -30.63 -4.12
CA MET A 108 39.07 -30.18 -2.80
C MET A 108 37.89 -29.82 -1.89
N SER A 109 36.71 -30.33 -2.20
CA SER A 109 35.50 -30.06 -1.45
C SER A 109 35.66 -30.45 0.03
N GLU A 110 35.27 -29.51 0.91
CA GLU A 110 35.30 -29.64 2.36
C GLU A 110 36.66 -30.02 2.98
N LEU A 111 37.78 -29.79 2.28
CA LEU A 111 39.08 -30.32 2.70
C LEU A 111 39.51 -29.87 4.11
N PHE A 112 39.24 -28.60 4.46
CA PHE A 112 39.53 -27.98 5.75
C PHE A 112 38.25 -27.67 6.56
N ARG A 113 37.13 -28.33 6.24
CA ARG A 113 35.84 -28.07 6.87
C ARG A 113 35.89 -28.28 8.39
N TYR A 114 35.51 -27.24 9.13
CA TYR A 114 35.50 -27.13 10.59
C TYR A 114 36.86 -27.29 11.29
N LEU A 115 37.97 -27.16 10.57
CA LEU A 115 39.31 -27.12 11.16
C LEU A 115 39.60 -25.73 11.72
N ARG A 116 38.95 -25.42 12.86
CA ARG A 116 38.84 -24.07 13.44
C ARG A 116 40.17 -23.36 13.67
N THR A 117 41.23 -24.08 13.99
CA THR A 117 42.56 -23.55 14.33
C THR A 117 43.55 -23.60 13.17
N PHE A 118 43.14 -24.10 12.00
CA PHE A 118 44.02 -24.24 10.86
C PHE A 118 44.32 -22.87 10.23
N ASP A 119 45.61 -22.55 10.09
CA ASP A 119 46.11 -21.32 9.46
C ASP A 119 47.54 -21.51 8.90
N GLU A 120 47.89 -22.74 8.48
CA GLU A 120 49.21 -23.01 7.90
C GLU A 120 49.29 -22.60 6.43
N ASP A 121 50.47 -22.18 5.99
CA ASP A 121 50.73 -21.72 4.63
C ASP A 121 50.58 -22.87 3.61
N ILE A 122 49.62 -22.70 2.71
CA ILE A 122 49.31 -23.58 1.57
C ILE A 122 49.41 -22.83 0.23
N SER A 123 50.03 -21.64 0.22
CA SER A 123 50.18 -20.80 -0.98
C SER A 123 50.96 -21.49 -2.11
N GLY A 124 51.81 -22.46 -1.77
CA GLY A 124 52.63 -23.23 -2.72
C GLY A 124 51.92 -24.42 -3.40
N TRP A 125 50.69 -24.73 -3.03
CA TRP A 125 49.93 -25.84 -3.63
C TRP A 125 49.58 -25.58 -5.11
N ASN A 126 49.76 -26.58 -5.95
CA ASN A 126 49.36 -26.54 -7.36
C ASN A 126 47.90 -26.97 -7.53
N VAL A 127 46.97 -26.01 -7.55
CA VAL A 127 45.52 -26.26 -7.65
C VAL A 127 44.97 -26.19 -9.08
N GLY A 128 45.84 -26.20 -10.11
CA GLY A 128 45.42 -25.93 -11.50
C GLY A 128 44.46 -26.96 -12.12
N GLN A 129 44.36 -28.16 -11.55
CA GLN A 129 43.43 -29.21 -11.98
C GLN A 129 42.13 -29.24 -11.15
N VAL A 130 42.04 -28.44 -10.08
CA VAL A 130 40.89 -28.45 -9.19
C VAL A 130 39.68 -27.82 -9.89
N THR A 131 38.58 -28.57 -9.94
CA THR A 131 37.29 -28.14 -10.49
C THR A 131 36.28 -27.83 -9.39
N ASP A 132 36.43 -28.45 -8.22
CA ASP A 132 35.49 -28.34 -7.08
C ASP A 132 36.22 -27.84 -5.82
N MET A 133 35.81 -26.69 -5.30
CA MET A 133 36.26 -26.11 -4.03
C MET A 133 35.10 -25.89 -3.04
N GLU A 134 33.98 -26.58 -3.22
CA GLU A 134 32.79 -26.43 -2.37
C GLU A 134 33.15 -26.60 -0.89
N ALA A 135 32.76 -25.62 -0.07
CA ALA A 135 32.92 -25.65 1.39
C ALA A 135 34.34 -25.95 1.90
N MET A 136 35.39 -25.76 1.08
CA MET A 136 36.76 -26.16 1.38
C MET A 136 37.26 -25.64 2.73
N PHE A 137 36.97 -24.38 3.08
CA PHE A 137 37.35 -23.73 4.34
C PHE A 137 36.16 -23.44 5.26
N ARG A 138 35.02 -24.11 5.06
CA ARG A 138 33.82 -23.85 5.84
C ARG A 138 34.08 -24.06 7.33
N GLY A 139 33.93 -23.01 8.14
CA GLY A 139 34.15 -23.03 9.60
C GLY A 139 35.62 -23.12 10.02
N ALA A 140 36.57 -22.92 9.10
CA ALA A 140 38.00 -22.76 9.40
C ALA A 140 38.25 -21.35 9.97
N SER A 141 37.74 -21.09 11.18
CA SER A 141 37.63 -19.75 11.76
C SER A 141 38.93 -18.95 11.88
N SER A 142 40.09 -19.61 12.00
CA SER A 142 41.40 -18.97 12.09
C SER A 142 42.11 -18.77 10.75
N PHE A 143 41.62 -19.37 9.66
CA PHE A 143 42.32 -19.39 8.38
C PHE A 143 42.38 -18.00 7.74
N ASN A 144 43.57 -17.53 7.38
CA ASN A 144 43.79 -16.20 6.78
C ASN A 144 45.07 -16.12 5.91
N GLN A 145 45.36 -17.19 5.15
CA GLN A 145 46.57 -17.24 4.32
C GLN A 145 46.41 -16.49 2.98
N ASP A 146 47.55 -16.07 2.40
CA ASP A 146 47.61 -15.47 1.06
C ASP A 146 47.50 -16.57 -0.02
N LEU A 147 46.42 -16.54 -0.81
CA LEU A 147 46.14 -17.53 -1.85
C LEU A 147 46.29 -16.95 -3.27
N SER A 148 46.98 -15.81 -3.41
CA SER A 148 47.07 -15.08 -4.68
C SER A 148 47.81 -15.82 -5.79
N MET A 149 48.62 -16.83 -5.43
CA MET A 149 49.41 -17.65 -6.37
C MET A 149 48.64 -18.84 -6.96
N TRP A 150 47.42 -19.11 -6.47
CA TRP A 150 46.61 -20.22 -6.96
C TRP A 150 46.06 -19.95 -8.36
N ASN A 151 46.14 -20.96 -9.22
CA ASN A 151 45.48 -20.95 -10.52
C ASN A 151 44.09 -21.59 -10.42
N THR A 152 43.05 -20.76 -10.35
CA THR A 152 41.65 -21.20 -10.20
C THR A 152 40.88 -21.34 -11.52
N SER A 153 41.56 -21.25 -12.67
CA SER A 153 40.88 -21.19 -13.98
C SER A 153 40.05 -22.43 -14.35
N SER A 154 40.28 -23.56 -13.68
CA SER A 154 39.52 -24.81 -13.85
C SER A 154 38.34 -24.95 -12.89
N VAL A 155 38.23 -24.08 -11.88
CA VAL A 155 37.22 -24.21 -10.81
C VAL A 155 35.85 -23.79 -11.33
N THR A 156 34.86 -24.67 -11.17
CA THR A 156 33.48 -24.44 -11.59
C THR A 156 32.52 -24.14 -10.44
N THR A 157 32.87 -24.54 -9.22
CA THR A 157 32.09 -24.24 -8.01
C THR A 157 32.97 -23.85 -6.83
N MET A 158 32.56 -22.79 -6.13
CA MET A 158 33.17 -22.30 -4.88
C MET A 158 32.09 -22.03 -3.81
N SER A 159 30.92 -22.67 -3.94
CA SER A 159 29.81 -22.48 -3.01
C SER A 159 30.27 -22.76 -1.57
N SER A 160 29.86 -21.91 -0.64
CA SER A 160 30.21 -22.01 0.78
C SER A 160 31.72 -22.08 1.12
N MET A 161 32.63 -21.79 0.18
CA MET A 161 34.07 -22.06 0.35
C MET A 161 34.65 -21.48 1.65
N PHE A 162 34.28 -20.25 2.01
CA PHE A 162 34.71 -19.55 3.23
C PHE A 162 33.57 -19.30 4.22
N LEU A 163 32.47 -20.05 4.13
CA LEU A 163 31.34 -19.93 5.06
C LEU A 163 31.84 -20.13 6.50
N GLN A 164 31.61 -19.16 7.40
CA GLN A 164 32.08 -19.16 8.80
C GLN A 164 33.60 -19.13 8.98
N ALA A 165 34.38 -18.77 7.96
CA ALA A 165 35.82 -18.50 8.08
C ALA A 165 36.05 -17.08 8.64
N SER A 166 35.71 -16.87 9.91
CA SER A 166 35.55 -15.54 10.52
C SER A 166 36.76 -14.61 10.42
N SER A 167 37.98 -15.15 10.42
CA SER A 167 39.24 -14.38 10.33
C SER A 167 39.74 -14.19 8.89
N PHE A 168 39.09 -14.79 7.91
CA PHE A 168 39.58 -14.81 6.54
C PHE A 168 39.48 -13.42 5.89
N ASN A 169 40.63 -12.92 5.48
CA ASN A 169 40.84 -11.75 4.63
C ASN A 169 42.09 -11.98 3.74
N GLY A 170 42.27 -13.23 3.29
CA GLY A 170 43.39 -13.63 2.44
C GLY A 170 43.26 -13.05 1.04
N LYS A 171 44.40 -12.75 0.40
CA LYS A 171 44.38 -12.17 -0.96
C LYS A 171 43.92 -13.19 -1.99
N ILE A 172 42.82 -12.87 -2.65
CA ILE A 172 42.19 -13.70 -3.70
C ILE A 172 41.81 -12.90 -4.96
N SER A 173 42.17 -11.62 -5.02
CA SER A 173 41.81 -10.72 -6.12
C SER A 173 42.44 -11.07 -7.48
N SER A 174 43.41 -11.99 -7.51
CA SER A 174 44.07 -12.50 -8.72
C SER A 174 43.40 -13.75 -9.31
N TRP A 175 42.42 -14.33 -8.64
CA TRP A 175 41.78 -15.55 -9.08
C TRP A 175 41.03 -15.35 -10.40
N ASN A 176 41.07 -16.38 -11.24
CA ASN A 176 40.23 -16.47 -12.42
C ASN A 176 38.94 -17.20 -12.05
N THR A 177 37.81 -16.49 -12.13
CA THR A 177 36.48 -17.01 -11.78
C THR A 177 35.58 -17.23 -13.00
N SER A 178 36.10 -17.12 -14.23
CA SER A 178 35.29 -17.12 -15.46
C SER A 178 34.51 -18.42 -15.71
N ALA A 179 34.89 -19.52 -15.04
CA ALA A 179 34.22 -20.81 -15.13
C ALA A 179 33.25 -21.08 -13.96
N VAL A 180 33.21 -20.21 -12.94
CA VAL A 180 32.39 -20.40 -11.74
C VAL A 180 30.93 -20.03 -12.04
N THR A 181 30.02 -20.94 -11.76
CA THR A 181 28.57 -20.73 -11.99
C THR A 181 27.79 -20.47 -10.69
N ASP A 182 28.29 -20.96 -9.55
CA ASP A 182 27.64 -20.84 -8.24
C ASP A 182 28.60 -20.23 -7.21
N MET A 183 28.23 -19.05 -6.67
CA MET A 183 28.95 -18.35 -5.60
C MET A 183 28.14 -18.28 -4.30
N SER A 184 27.09 -19.11 -4.17
CA SER A 184 26.19 -19.07 -3.02
C SER A 184 26.94 -19.31 -1.72
N TRP A 185 26.65 -18.50 -0.69
CA TRP A 185 27.22 -18.61 0.66
C TRP A 185 28.74 -18.47 0.76
N MET A 186 29.45 -18.10 -0.32
CA MET A 186 30.92 -18.21 -0.39
C MET A 186 31.64 -17.52 0.77
N PHE A 187 31.20 -16.32 1.17
CA PHE A 187 31.78 -15.52 2.28
C PHE A 187 30.79 -15.28 3.41
N SER A 188 29.74 -16.09 3.51
CA SER A 188 28.77 -15.96 4.58
C SER A 188 29.45 -16.15 5.95
N GLU A 189 29.20 -15.26 6.90
CA GLU A 189 29.84 -15.19 8.23
C GLU A 189 31.39 -15.07 8.20
N ALA A 190 31.99 -14.69 7.06
CA ALA A 190 33.42 -14.34 6.96
C ALA A 190 33.63 -12.90 7.48
N SER A 191 33.45 -12.71 8.79
CA SER A 191 33.29 -11.39 9.42
C SER A 191 34.42 -10.37 9.18
N SER A 192 35.65 -10.84 8.92
CA SER A 192 36.83 -9.99 8.66
C SER A 192 37.09 -9.70 7.18
N PHE A 193 36.32 -10.32 6.27
CA PHE A 193 36.57 -10.25 4.84
C PHE A 193 36.19 -8.87 4.27
N ALA A 194 37.13 -8.23 3.56
CA ALA A 194 37.00 -6.88 3.01
C ALA A 194 37.80 -6.65 1.72
N GLU A 195 38.20 -7.73 1.03
CA GLU A 195 39.06 -7.64 -0.15
C GLU A 195 38.36 -7.04 -1.39
N ASP A 196 39.13 -6.37 -2.25
CA ASP A 196 38.69 -5.89 -3.56
C ASP A 196 38.56 -7.06 -4.55
N LEU A 197 37.36 -7.24 -5.11
CA LEU A 197 37.02 -8.32 -6.03
C LEU A 197 36.69 -7.83 -7.45
N SER A 198 37.08 -6.60 -7.78
CA SER A 198 36.76 -5.95 -9.07
C SER A 198 37.37 -6.65 -10.29
N ARG A 199 38.36 -7.54 -10.10
CA ARG A 199 39.02 -8.31 -11.17
C ARG A 199 38.36 -9.64 -11.48
N TRP A 200 37.39 -10.06 -10.68
CA TRP A 200 36.69 -11.31 -10.91
C TRP A 200 35.79 -11.22 -12.14
N ASP A 201 35.77 -12.29 -12.93
CA ASP A 201 34.83 -12.47 -14.03
C ASP A 201 33.63 -13.25 -13.50
N THR A 202 32.49 -12.58 -13.38
CA THR A 202 31.23 -13.16 -12.90
C THR A 202 30.26 -13.49 -14.03
N SER A 203 30.68 -13.40 -15.29
CA SER A 203 29.78 -13.51 -16.45
C SER A 203 29.06 -14.86 -16.59
N ALA A 204 29.61 -15.93 -15.98
CA ALA A 204 29.02 -17.27 -15.94
C ALA A 204 28.19 -17.54 -14.67
N VAL A 205 28.18 -16.64 -13.69
CA VAL A 205 27.52 -16.84 -12.39
C VAL A 205 26.01 -16.71 -12.55
N THR A 206 25.28 -17.72 -12.11
CA THR A 206 23.81 -17.75 -12.16
C THR A 206 23.14 -17.48 -10.82
N THR A 207 23.86 -17.68 -9.71
CA THR A 207 23.35 -17.41 -8.36
C THR A 207 24.43 -16.81 -7.45
N MET A 208 24.03 -15.78 -6.70
CA MET A 208 24.86 -15.09 -5.70
C MET A 208 24.18 -15.12 -4.32
N LYS A 209 23.29 -16.10 -4.11
CA LYS A 209 22.47 -16.21 -2.91
C LYS A 209 23.34 -16.21 -1.65
N CYS A 210 23.05 -15.28 -0.75
CA CYS A 210 23.72 -15.15 0.55
C CYS A 210 25.27 -15.09 0.47
N MET A 211 25.84 -14.64 -0.65
CA MET A 211 27.30 -14.68 -0.87
C MET A 211 28.08 -13.95 0.24
N PHE A 212 27.55 -12.84 0.76
CA PHE A 212 28.17 -11.99 1.79
C PHE A 212 27.30 -11.85 3.05
N CYS A 213 26.44 -12.83 3.34
CA CYS A 213 25.63 -12.81 4.56
C CYS A 213 26.49 -12.69 5.82
N GLU A 214 26.25 -11.72 6.71
CA GLU A 214 27.02 -11.47 7.94
C GLU A 214 28.53 -11.29 7.68
N ALA A 215 28.93 -10.90 6.47
CA ALA A 215 30.28 -10.45 6.17
C ALA A 215 30.47 -9.02 6.69
N LEU A 216 30.55 -8.89 8.02
CA LEU A 216 30.42 -7.62 8.74
C LEU A 216 31.36 -6.50 8.26
N SER A 217 32.58 -6.85 7.83
CA SER A 217 33.60 -5.91 7.36
C SER A 217 33.59 -5.66 5.85
N PHE A 218 32.72 -6.33 5.10
CA PHE A 218 32.78 -6.31 3.65
C PHE A 218 32.27 -5.00 3.06
N ASP A 219 33.18 -4.28 2.40
CA ASP A 219 32.89 -3.12 1.53
C ASP A 219 33.85 -3.14 0.31
N GLY A 220 34.24 -4.35 -0.10
CA GLY A 220 35.16 -4.57 -1.22
C GLY A 220 34.53 -4.17 -2.55
N ASN A 221 35.32 -3.61 -3.47
CA ASN A 221 34.80 -3.17 -4.76
C ASN A 221 34.33 -4.35 -5.62
N ILE A 222 33.05 -4.29 -6.00
CA ILE A 222 32.35 -5.26 -6.88
C ILE A 222 31.60 -4.56 -8.03
N SER A 223 31.85 -3.27 -8.24
CA SER A 223 31.11 -2.42 -9.20
C SER A 223 31.31 -2.82 -10.67
N SER A 224 32.33 -3.63 -10.97
CA SER A 224 32.68 -4.08 -12.33
C SER A 224 32.09 -5.44 -12.70
N TRP A 225 31.39 -6.11 -11.78
CA TRP A 225 30.85 -7.44 -12.03
C TRP A 225 29.80 -7.45 -13.14
N ASN A 226 29.83 -8.51 -13.94
CA ASN A 226 28.79 -8.79 -14.93
C ASN A 226 27.74 -9.70 -14.27
N THR A 227 26.56 -9.16 -14.02
CA THR A 227 25.45 -9.88 -13.35
C THR A 227 24.36 -10.33 -14.32
N ALA A 228 24.56 -10.22 -15.64
CA ALA A 228 23.50 -10.44 -16.63
C ALA A 228 22.92 -11.86 -16.64
N ALA A 229 23.65 -12.85 -16.13
CA ALA A 229 23.22 -14.24 -16.02
C ALA A 229 22.62 -14.59 -14.65
N VAL A 230 22.70 -13.69 -13.67
CA VAL A 230 22.28 -13.96 -12.28
C VAL A 230 20.76 -13.89 -12.20
N THR A 231 20.14 -14.95 -11.66
CA THR A 231 18.68 -15.03 -11.46
C THR A 231 18.27 -14.90 -10.00
N ASP A 232 19.16 -15.22 -9.06
CA ASP A 232 18.90 -15.19 -7.60
C ASP A 232 19.96 -14.34 -6.88
N MET A 233 19.52 -13.19 -6.36
CA MET A 233 20.30 -12.29 -5.50
C MET A 233 19.77 -12.27 -4.05
N GLY A 234 18.94 -13.24 -3.68
CA GLY A 234 18.32 -13.32 -2.36
C GLY A 234 19.37 -13.35 -1.25
N HIS A 235 19.15 -12.53 -0.21
CA HIS A 235 20.00 -12.40 0.96
C HIS A 235 21.46 -12.00 0.67
N MET A 236 21.84 -11.59 -0.55
CA MET A 236 23.26 -11.47 -0.95
C MET A 236 24.13 -10.70 0.05
N PHE A 237 23.62 -9.63 0.66
CA PHE A 237 24.30 -8.78 1.64
C PHE A 237 23.61 -8.77 3.01
N TRP A 238 22.79 -9.78 3.34
CA TRP A 238 22.07 -9.85 4.62
C TRP A 238 23.03 -9.70 5.80
N GLY A 239 22.88 -8.69 6.65
CA GLY A 239 23.75 -8.43 7.80
C GLY A 239 25.14 -7.89 7.47
N ALA A 240 25.48 -7.62 6.19
CA ALA A 240 26.75 -7.00 5.80
C ALA A 240 26.78 -5.52 6.20
N SER A 241 27.02 -5.26 7.49
CA SER A 241 26.70 -3.97 8.12
C SER A 241 27.43 -2.75 7.56
N LEU A 242 28.64 -2.92 7.00
CA LEU A 242 29.48 -1.86 6.43
C LEU A 242 29.36 -1.71 4.91
N PHE A 243 28.63 -2.61 4.24
CA PHE A 243 28.57 -2.64 2.78
C PHE A 243 27.89 -1.38 2.21
N ASN A 244 28.56 -0.65 1.33
CA ASN A 244 28.04 0.57 0.71
C ASN A 244 28.67 0.88 -0.67
N GLN A 245 28.66 -0.10 -1.58
CA GLN A 245 29.23 0.06 -2.93
C GLN A 245 28.23 0.59 -3.95
N ASP A 246 28.74 1.29 -4.98
CA ASP A 246 27.99 1.67 -6.18
C ASP A 246 27.73 0.44 -7.06
N LEU A 247 26.44 0.13 -7.29
CA LEU A 247 25.97 -1.02 -8.07
C LEU A 247 25.24 -0.61 -9.36
N SER A 248 25.41 0.64 -9.80
CA SER A 248 24.71 1.22 -10.97
C SER A 248 24.99 0.51 -12.29
N ARG A 249 26.12 -0.20 -12.40
CA ARG A 249 26.55 -0.93 -13.60
C ARG A 249 26.01 -2.35 -13.70
N TRP A 250 25.37 -2.85 -12.65
CA TRP A 250 24.85 -4.21 -12.65
C TRP A 250 23.66 -4.32 -13.60
N ASN A 251 23.60 -5.44 -14.32
CA ASN A 251 22.45 -5.81 -15.12
C ASN A 251 21.58 -6.78 -14.32
N THR A 252 20.41 -6.31 -13.89
CA THR A 252 19.46 -7.09 -13.07
C THR A 252 18.29 -7.65 -13.87
N SER A 253 18.28 -7.55 -15.21
CA SER A 253 17.11 -7.90 -16.03
C SER A 253 16.69 -9.38 -15.96
N ALA A 254 17.60 -10.26 -15.52
CA ALA A 254 17.33 -11.69 -15.34
C ALA A 254 16.98 -12.08 -13.89
N VAL A 255 17.11 -11.14 -12.94
CA VAL A 255 16.91 -11.42 -11.51
C VAL A 255 15.42 -11.58 -11.22
N THR A 256 15.05 -12.72 -10.65
CA THR A 256 13.65 -13.03 -10.31
C THR A 256 13.32 -12.80 -8.84
N THR A 257 14.34 -12.78 -7.96
CA THR A 257 14.15 -12.53 -6.52
C THR A 257 15.28 -11.70 -5.94
N MET A 258 14.91 -10.68 -5.16
CA MET A 258 15.81 -9.80 -4.39
C MET A 258 15.43 -9.80 -2.90
N GLN A 259 14.72 -10.84 -2.44
CA GLN A 259 14.29 -10.94 -1.05
C GLN A 259 15.47 -10.78 -0.10
N GLU A 260 15.31 -9.96 0.94
CA GLU A 260 16.31 -9.76 2.00
C GLU A 260 17.72 -9.33 1.52
N MET A 261 17.87 -8.86 0.27
CA MET A 261 19.20 -8.62 -0.33
C MET A 261 20.09 -7.70 0.51
N PHE A 262 19.53 -6.64 1.10
CA PHE A 262 20.21 -5.65 1.95
C PHE A 262 19.65 -5.60 3.38
N HIS A 263 18.98 -6.67 3.83
CA HIS A 263 18.46 -6.74 5.20
C HIS A 263 19.61 -6.58 6.20
N GLY A 264 19.55 -5.62 7.10
CA GLY A 264 20.59 -5.37 8.11
C GLY A 264 21.90 -4.80 7.55
N SER A 265 21.97 -4.45 6.26
CA SER A 265 23.09 -3.71 5.66
C SER A 265 23.02 -2.24 6.10
N SER A 266 23.31 -1.99 7.38
CA SER A 266 23.01 -0.71 8.06
C SER A 266 23.62 0.54 7.42
N SER A 267 24.75 0.40 6.73
CA SER A 267 25.47 1.49 6.04
C SER A 267 25.12 1.64 4.56
N PHE A 268 24.27 0.79 4.00
CA PHE A 268 23.99 0.76 2.57
C PHE A 268 23.16 1.96 2.12
N ASP A 269 23.68 2.69 1.13
CA ASP A 269 23.04 3.76 0.37
C ASP A 269 23.60 3.78 -1.08
N GLY A 270 23.99 2.61 -1.58
CA GLY A 270 24.60 2.45 -2.91
C GLY A 270 23.64 2.79 -4.04
N GLU A 271 24.17 3.26 -5.17
CA GLU A 271 23.37 3.62 -6.35
C GLU A 271 22.76 2.38 -7.02
N ILE A 272 21.42 2.35 -7.13
CA ILE A 272 20.62 1.24 -7.65
C ILE A 272 19.43 1.69 -8.52
N SER A 273 19.28 2.99 -8.80
CA SER A 273 18.14 3.53 -9.55
C SER A 273 18.07 3.03 -11.00
N SER A 274 19.19 2.59 -11.56
CA SER A 274 19.31 2.09 -12.95
C SER A 274 18.87 0.64 -13.15
N TRP A 275 18.54 -0.07 -12.06
CA TRP A 275 18.21 -1.49 -12.13
C TRP A 275 16.92 -1.75 -12.91
N ASN A 276 16.93 -2.84 -13.67
CA ASN A 276 15.73 -3.38 -14.30
C ASN A 276 15.13 -4.44 -13.38
N THR A 277 13.96 -4.16 -12.81
CA THR A 277 13.25 -5.02 -11.85
C THR A 277 12.05 -5.76 -12.46
N SER A 278 11.83 -5.66 -13.78
CA SER A 278 10.63 -6.20 -14.46
C SER A 278 10.40 -7.71 -14.29
N ALA A 279 11.46 -8.48 -14.00
CA ALA A 279 11.38 -9.92 -13.75
C ALA A 279 11.25 -10.29 -12.27
N VAL A 280 11.39 -9.33 -11.34
CA VAL A 280 11.39 -9.58 -9.90
C VAL A 280 9.97 -9.82 -9.41
N THR A 281 9.76 -10.94 -8.72
CA THR A 281 8.43 -11.29 -8.16
C THR A 281 8.34 -11.06 -6.65
N SER A 282 9.46 -10.98 -5.94
CA SER A 282 9.49 -10.75 -4.49
C SER A 282 10.59 -9.78 -4.07
N MET A 283 10.19 -8.77 -3.29
CA MET A 283 11.06 -7.76 -2.67
C MET A 283 10.93 -7.74 -1.14
N ARG A 284 10.40 -8.82 -0.55
CA ARG A 284 10.19 -8.90 0.90
C ARG A 284 11.50 -8.64 1.66
N PHE A 285 11.42 -7.82 2.70
CA PHE A 285 12.52 -7.47 3.61
C PHE A 285 13.79 -6.92 2.91
N MET A 286 13.72 -6.49 1.65
CA MET A 286 14.91 -6.15 0.85
C MET A 286 15.83 -5.12 1.54
N PHE A 287 15.26 -4.11 2.19
CA PHE A 287 15.96 -3.04 2.92
C PHE A 287 15.60 -3.00 4.42
N TYR A 288 15.15 -4.13 4.97
CA TYR A 288 14.81 -4.22 6.40
C TYR A 288 16.03 -3.86 7.25
N GLU A 289 15.93 -2.90 8.18
CA GLU A 289 17.04 -2.37 8.99
C GLU A 289 18.22 -1.75 8.21
N ALA A 290 18.03 -1.36 6.94
CA ALA A 290 19.00 -0.55 6.20
C ALA A 290 18.93 0.93 6.65
N TYR A 291 19.41 1.22 7.86
CA TYR A 291 19.21 2.51 8.54
C TYR A 291 19.70 3.73 7.75
N SER A 292 20.78 3.59 6.96
CA SER A 292 21.38 4.68 6.18
C SER A 292 20.81 4.83 4.77
N PHE A 293 19.89 3.95 4.36
CA PHE A 293 19.32 3.97 3.01
C PHE A 293 18.46 5.22 2.82
N ALA A 294 18.99 6.19 2.06
CA ALA A 294 18.43 7.54 1.87
C ALA A 294 18.25 7.86 0.37
N HIS A 295 18.10 6.81 -0.45
CA HIS A 295 18.02 6.93 -1.90
C HIS A 295 16.85 7.81 -2.35
N GLU A 296 17.13 8.80 -3.21
CA GLU A 296 16.14 9.85 -3.54
C GLU A 296 15.07 9.39 -4.54
N ASP A 297 15.42 8.53 -5.51
CA ASP A 297 14.54 8.21 -6.64
C ASP A 297 14.63 6.75 -7.09
N LEU A 298 13.53 6.01 -6.90
CA LEU A 298 13.36 4.64 -7.36
C LEU A 298 12.20 4.52 -8.38
N SER A 299 11.80 5.63 -9.00
CA SER A 299 10.64 5.70 -9.88
C SER A 299 10.79 4.88 -11.17
N ASN A 300 12.03 4.58 -11.57
CA ASN A 300 12.36 3.80 -12.78
C ASN A 300 12.19 2.28 -12.61
N TRP A 301 11.96 1.80 -11.38
CA TRP A 301 11.75 0.38 -11.14
C TRP A 301 10.38 -0.06 -11.67
N ASP A 302 10.40 -1.14 -12.47
CA ASP A 302 9.19 -1.83 -12.90
C ASP A 302 8.80 -2.85 -11.83
N THR A 303 7.73 -2.56 -11.08
CA THR A 303 7.20 -3.42 -10.02
C THR A 303 5.99 -4.24 -10.46
N SER A 304 5.63 -4.24 -11.76
CA SER A 304 4.39 -4.84 -12.25
C SER A 304 4.27 -6.36 -12.03
N ALA A 305 5.41 -7.05 -11.89
CA ALA A 305 5.48 -8.48 -11.59
C ALA A 305 5.61 -8.80 -10.08
N VAL A 306 5.80 -7.80 -9.22
CA VAL A 306 6.04 -7.99 -7.78
C VAL A 306 4.74 -8.37 -7.09
N THR A 307 4.76 -9.49 -6.34
CA THR A 307 3.61 -9.97 -5.58
C THR A 307 3.75 -9.74 -4.07
N THR A 308 4.97 -9.61 -3.54
CA THR A 308 5.21 -9.40 -2.10
C THR A 308 6.23 -8.29 -1.82
N MET A 309 5.83 -7.35 -0.94
CA MET A 309 6.62 -6.23 -0.44
C MET A 309 6.66 -6.18 1.11
N GLU A 310 6.34 -7.31 1.75
CA GLU A 310 6.38 -7.49 3.22
C GLU A 310 7.68 -6.89 3.78
N ALA A 311 7.53 -5.93 4.71
CA ALA A 311 8.61 -5.31 5.47
C ALA A 311 9.79 -4.79 4.62
N MET A 312 9.56 -4.45 3.35
CA MET A 312 10.61 -4.06 2.40
C MET A 312 11.49 -2.92 2.91
N PHE A 313 10.90 -1.90 3.54
CA PHE A 313 11.59 -0.72 4.09
C PHE A 313 11.45 -0.61 5.62
N ALA A 314 11.07 -1.70 6.29
CA ALA A 314 10.93 -1.68 7.73
C ALA A 314 12.26 -1.29 8.40
N ARG A 315 12.22 -0.26 9.24
CA ARG A 315 13.35 0.32 9.97
C ARG A 315 14.44 0.93 9.07
N ALA A 316 14.17 1.15 7.79
CA ALA A 316 14.97 2.02 6.92
C ALA A 316 14.70 3.49 7.31
N SER A 317 15.20 3.91 8.47
CA SER A 317 14.83 5.17 9.13
C SER A 317 15.15 6.43 8.33
N SER A 318 16.08 6.34 7.38
CA SER A 318 16.49 7.47 6.51
C SER A 318 15.76 7.51 5.17
N PHE A 319 14.91 6.52 4.89
CA PHE A 319 14.28 6.37 3.57
C PHE A 319 13.07 7.31 3.41
N ASP A 320 13.08 8.09 2.33
CA ASP A 320 11.95 8.90 1.83
C ASP A 320 11.98 8.98 0.28
N GLY A 321 12.45 7.91 -0.37
CA GLY A 321 12.66 7.89 -1.82
C GLY A 321 11.37 7.84 -2.63
N LYS A 322 11.38 8.44 -3.83
CA LYS A 322 10.19 8.48 -4.71
C LYS A 322 9.81 7.09 -5.23
N ILE A 323 8.61 6.65 -4.86
CA ILE A 323 8.03 5.34 -5.24
C ILE A 323 6.57 5.43 -5.71
N SER A 324 6.04 6.64 -5.90
CA SER A 324 4.64 6.85 -6.28
C SER A 324 4.30 6.31 -7.68
N SER A 325 5.28 6.15 -8.57
CA SER A 325 5.08 5.61 -9.92
C SER A 325 4.95 4.09 -9.98
N TRP A 326 5.17 3.38 -8.88
CA TRP A 326 5.19 1.93 -8.85
C TRP A 326 3.82 1.33 -9.19
N ASN A 327 3.83 0.25 -9.98
CA ASN A 327 2.65 -0.55 -10.25
C ASN A 327 2.51 -1.62 -9.15
N THR A 328 1.53 -1.45 -8.26
CA THR A 328 1.26 -2.35 -7.14
C THR A 328 0.10 -3.33 -7.39
N SER A 329 -0.47 -3.36 -8.60
CA SER A 329 -1.71 -4.09 -8.88
C SER A 329 -1.63 -5.61 -8.65
N ALA A 330 -0.43 -6.19 -8.69
CA ALA A 330 -0.17 -7.61 -8.43
C ALA A 330 0.22 -7.91 -6.97
N VAL A 331 0.45 -6.89 -6.14
CA VAL A 331 0.93 -7.06 -4.76
C VAL A 331 -0.21 -7.54 -3.87
N THR A 332 0.04 -8.61 -3.11
CA THR A 332 -0.92 -9.18 -2.16
C THR A 332 -0.53 -8.93 -0.70
N ASP A 333 0.76 -8.71 -0.43
CA ASP A 333 1.30 -8.52 0.92
C ASP A 333 2.17 -7.26 1.02
N MET A 334 1.72 -6.30 1.82
CA MET A 334 2.39 -5.05 2.20
C MET A 334 2.57 -4.95 3.73
N SER A 335 2.43 -6.05 4.45
CA SER A 335 2.51 -6.05 5.91
C SER A 335 3.86 -5.49 6.38
N SER A 336 3.80 -4.59 7.37
CA SER A 336 4.97 -3.91 7.94
C SER A 336 5.89 -3.18 6.94
N MET A 337 5.45 -2.89 5.70
CA MET A 337 6.33 -2.39 4.62
C MET A 337 7.18 -1.18 5.03
N PHE A 338 6.63 -0.25 5.81
CA PHE A 338 7.28 0.96 6.31
C PHE A 338 7.38 1.00 7.85
N TRP A 339 7.32 -0.15 8.52
CA TRP A 339 7.40 -0.22 9.99
C TRP A 339 8.69 0.43 10.51
N GLY A 340 8.60 1.55 11.22
CA GLY A 340 9.75 2.29 11.76
C GLY A 340 10.56 3.06 10.71
N ALA A 341 10.06 3.23 9.49
CA ALA A 341 10.64 4.12 8.49
C ALA A 341 10.32 5.59 8.86
N SER A 342 11.02 6.11 9.86
CA SER A 342 10.63 7.32 10.58
C SER A 342 10.54 8.60 9.73
N LEU A 343 11.31 8.70 8.63
CA LEU A 343 11.31 9.85 7.72
C LEU A 343 10.40 9.70 6.50
N PHE A 344 9.85 8.51 6.26
CA PHE A 344 9.08 8.22 5.05
C PHE A 344 7.78 9.05 5.00
N ASN A 345 7.56 9.79 3.91
CA ASN A 345 6.41 10.68 3.74
C ASN A 345 6.00 10.89 2.27
N GLN A 346 6.04 9.84 1.44
CA GLN A 346 5.65 9.93 0.04
C GLN A 346 4.13 9.82 -0.16
N ASP A 347 3.60 10.52 -1.17
CA ASP A 347 2.23 10.34 -1.67
C ASP A 347 2.08 8.99 -2.39
N LEU A 348 1.12 8.17 -1.95
CA LEU A 348 0.86 6.82 -2.45
C LEU A 348 -0.54 6.68 -3.07
N SER A 349 -1.19 7.79 -3.41
CA SER A 349 -2.56 7.82 -3.94
C SER A 349 -2.72 7.09 -5.29
N THR A 350 -1.64 6.94 -6.04
CA THR A 350 -1.57 6.27 -7.35
C THR A 350 -1.51 4.74 -7.25
N TRP A 351 -1.24 4.19 -6.07
CA TRP A 351 -1.09 2.75 -5.89
C TRP A 351 -2.43 2.03 -6.02
N ASN A 352 -2.42 0.93 -6.77
CA ASN A 352 -3.56 0.02 -6.84
C ASN A 352 -3.43 -1.05 -5.76
N THR A 353 -4.26 -0.97 -4.73
CA THR A 353 -4.26 -1.89 -3.58
C THR A 353 -5.34 -2.96 -3.64
N SER A 354 -6.09 -3.07 -4.75
CA SER A 354 -7.27 -3.96 -4.85
C SER A 354 -6.96 -5.46 -4.66
N SER A 355 -5.71 -5.87 -4.86
CA SER A 355 -5.24 -7.26 -4.66
C SER A 355 -4.64 -7.50 -3.27
N VAL A 356 -4.45 -6.46 -2.47
CA VAL A 356 -3.74 -6.56 -1.18
C VAL A 356 -4.66 -7.15 -0.12
N THR A 357 -4.20 -8.21 0.54
CA THR A 357 -4.92 -8.85 1.64
C THR A 357 -4.26 -8.62 2.99
N GLN A 358 -2.94 -8.40 3.01
CA GLN A 358 -2.14 -8.19 4.23
C GLN A 358 -1.57 -6.76 4.28
N MET A 359 -2.05 -5.93 5.22
CA MET A 359 -1.57 -4.55 5.46
C MET A 359 -1.24 -4.26 6.94
N SER A 360 -1.28 -5.28 7.80
CA SER A 360 -1.03 -5.11 9.24
C SER A 360 0.33 -4.45 9.50
N GLY A 361 0.34 -3.42 10.35
CA GLY A 361 1.54 -2.70 10.76
C GLY A 361 2.26 -1.92 9.65
N MET A 362 1.65 -1.72 8.48
CA MET A 362 2.31 -1.13 7.30
C MET A 362 3.06 0.18 7.61
N PHE A 363 2.48 1.08 8.41
CA PHE A 363 3.04 2.37 8.81
C PHE A 363 3.31 2.48 10.31
N TRP A 364 3.43 1.35 11.03
CA TRP A 364 3.72 1.39 12.47
C TRP A 364 5.04 2.13 12.71
N GLY A 365 5.02 3.26 13.42
CA GLY A 365 6.21 4.04 13.76
C GLY A 365 6.80 4.81 12.59
N ALA A 366 6.10 4.92 11.45
CA ALA A 366 6.43 5.85 10.38
C ALA A 366 6.02 7.27 10.82
N SER A 367 6.78 7.84 11.76
CA SER A 367 6.38 9.04 12.51
C SER A 367 6.15 10.29 11.66
N SER A 368 6.81 10.41 10.51
CA SER A 368 6.67 11.54 9.58
C SER A 368 5.61 11.32 8.49
N PHE A 369 4.99 10.14 8.42
CA PHE A 369 4.09 9.79 7.32
C PHE A 369 2.75 10.52 7.41
N ASP A 370 2.43 11.26 6.35
CA ASP A 370 1.16 11.92 6.05
C ASP A 370 0.84 11.89 4.54
N GLY A 371 1.49 10.98 3.80
CA GLY A 371 1.25 10.80 2.37
C GLY A 371 -0.17 10.34 2.07
N SER A 372 -0.74 10.80 0.94
CA SER A 372 -2.13 10.49 0.61
C SER A 372 -2.35 9.00 0.31
N ILE A 373 -3.38 8.43 0.94
CA ILE A 373 -3.82 7.03 0.80
C ILE A 373 -5.36 6.89 0.71
N SER A 374 -6.07 8.01 0.56
CA SER A 374 -7.53 8.06 0.61
C SER A 374 -8.21 7.35 -0.58
N LEU A 375 -7.48 7.10 -1.68
CA LEU A 375 -8.00 6.44 -2.88
C LEU A 375 -7.78 4.91 -2.90
N TRP A 376 -7.20 4.35 -1.84
CA TRP A 376 -6.93 2.92 -1.76
C TRP A 376 -8.22 2.08 -1.71
N ASN A 377 -8.18 0.95 -2.42
CA ASN A 377 -9.19 -0.10 -2.28
C ASN A 377 -8.72 -1.11 -1.22
N THR A 378 -9.46 -1.19 -0.13
CA THR A 378 -9.18 -2.09 1.02
C THR A 378 -10.14 -3.28 1.10
N SER A 379 -10.98 -3.53 0.09
CA SER A 379 -12.08 -4.51 0.15
C SER A 379 -11.61 -5.95 0.42
N ALA A 380 -10.36 -6.27 0.09
CA ALA A 380 -9.75 -7.58 0.28
C ALA A 380 -8.94 -7.71 1.60
N VAL A 381 -8.79 -6.64 2.36
CA VAL A 381 -7.99 -6.60 3.59
C VAL A 381 -8.80 -7.15 4.76
N THR A 382 -8.22 -8.08 5.51
CA THR A 382 -8.88 -8.69 6.68
C THR A 382 -8.29 -8.25 8.02
N ASP A 383 -7.06 -7.74 8.02
CA ASP A 383 -6.33 -7.33 9.23
C ASP A 383 -5.68 -5.95 9.04
N MET A 384 -6.17 -4.97 9.80
CA MET A 384 -5.64 -3.59 9.86
C MET A 384 -4.95 -3.30 11.20
N SER A 385 -4.63 -4.33 11.97
CA SER A 385 -3.99 -4.18 13.28
C SER A 385 -2.66 -3.43 13.14
N TYR A 386 -2.39 -2.53 14.08
CA TYR A 386 -1.15 -1.76 14.17
C TYR A 386 -0.86 -0.83 12.97
N MET A 387 -1.75 -0.69 11.99
CA MET A 387 -1.44 -0.08 10.68
C MET A 387 -0.78 1.30 10.79
N PHE A 388 -1.23 2.14 11.73
CA PHE A 388 -0.72 3.50 12.01
C PHE A 388 -0.29 3.68 13.48
N LEU A 389 0.03 2.59 14.19
CA LEU A 389 0.52 2.68 15.56
C LEU A 389 1.74 3.62 15.60
N ASN A 390 1.74 4.67 16.43
CA ASN A 390 2.82 5.65 16.55
C ASN A 390 3.18 6.39 15.24
N ALA A 391 2.25 6.52 14.29
CA ALA A 391 2.37 7.39 13.12
C ALA A 391 1.96 8.82 13.51
N SER A 392 2.80 9.51 14.28
CA SER A 392 2.41 10.73 15.00
C SER A 392 2.03 11.93 14.12
N SER A 393 2.57 12.03 12.89
CA SER A 393 2.25 13.09 11.92
C SER A 393 1.08 12.77 10.99
N PHE A 394 0.52 11.56 11.05
CA PHE A 394 -0.54 11.11 10.16
C PHE A 394 -1.82 11.93 10.38
N ALA A 395 -2.21 12.75 9.40
CA ALA A 395 -3.26 13.76 9.50
C ALA A 395 -4.21 13.76 8.28
N GLN A 396 -4.39 12.61 7.63
CA GLN A 396 -5.32 12.44 6.50
C GLN A 396 -6.72 12.96 6.87
N GLU A 397 -7.30 13.81 6.02
CA GLU A 397 -8.61 14.43 6.28
C GLU A 397 -9.77 13.45 6.11
N ASP A 398 -9.68 12.51 5.15
CA ASP A 398 -10.78 11.60 4.81
C ASP A 398 -10.30 10.20 4.39
N LEU A 399 -10.73 9.18 5.13
CA LEU A 399 -10.55 7.76 4.81
C LEU A 399 -11.89 7.04 4.58
N SER A 400 -12.98 7.78 4.42
CA SER A 400 -14.34 7.24 4.25
C SER A 400 -14.52 6.42 2.96
N ARG A 401 -13.60 6.56 1.99
CA ARG A 401 -13.58 5.78 0.74
C ARG A 401 -13.17 4.31 0.95
N TRP A 402 -12.54 3.96 2.06
CA TRP A 402 -12.05 2.61 2.30
C TRP A 402 -13.19 1.63 2.52
N ASP A 403 -13.17 0.52 1.79
CA ASP A 403 -14.06 -0.61 2.02
C ASP A 403 -13.48 -1.50 3.12
N THR A 404 -14.01 -1.38 4.33
CA THR A 404 -13.59 -2.17 5.50
C THR A 404 -14.46 -3.40 5.75
N SER A 405 -15.37 -3.75 4.83
CA SER A 405 -16.38 -4.81 5.06
C SER A 405 -15.80 -6.20 5.33
N SER A 406 -14.58 -6.46 4.87
CA SER A 406 -13.84 -7.71 5.11
C SER A 406 -12.93 -7.68 6.35
N VAL A 407 -12.77 -6.51 6.99
CA VAL A 407 -11.84 -6.34 8.10
C VAL A 407 -12.38 -7.01 9.37
N THR A 408 -11.56 -7.83 10.00
CA THR A 408 -11.92 -8.59 11.21
C THR A 408 -11.27 -8.06 12.49
N THR A 409 -10.19 -7.28 12.36
CA THR A 409 -9.47 -6.66 13.48
C THR A 409 -8.90 -5.30 13.09
N MET A 410 -9.07 -4.33 13.99
CA MET A 410 -8.51 -2.97 13.94
C MET A 410 -7.71 -2.66 15.21
N ARG A 411 -7.23 -3.71 15.90
CA ARG A 411 -6.49 -3.61 17.15
C ARG A 411 -5.31 -2.65 17.01
N GLN A 412 -5.25 -1.63 17.86
CA GLN A 412 -4.14 -0.67 17.90
C GLN A 412 -3.90 0.10 16.59
N MET A 413 -4.89 0.17 15.69
CA MET A 413 -4.71 0.75 14.36
C MET A 413 -4.17 2.19 14.39
N PHE A 414 -4.66 3.04 15.30
CA PHE A 414 -4.29 4.46 15.44
C PHE A 414 -3.74 4.79 16.84
N TRP A 415 -3.24 3.81 17.60
CA TRP A 415 -2.66 4.10 18.92
C TRP A 415 -1.46 5.04 18.73
N GLU A 416 -1.41 6.17 19.45
CA GLU A 416 -0.35 7.19 19.36
C GLU A 416 -0.24 7.89 17.98
N ALA A 417 -1.25 7.76 17.11
CA ALA A 417 -1.39 8.58 15.91
C ALA A 417 -1.90 9.98 16.30
N SER A 418 -1.03 10.79 16.93
CA SER A 418 -1.42 12.00 17.67
C SER A 418 -2.10 13.08 16.83
N SER A 419 -1.81 13.16 15.53
CA SER A 419 -2.37 14.16 14.61
C SER A 419 -3.61 13.67 13.86
N PHE A 420 -4.00 12.40 14.02
CA PHE A 420 -5.08 11.81 13.24
C PHE A 420 -6.45 12.32 13.72
N ASP A 421 -7.23 12.88 12.80
CA ASP A 421 -8.64 13.24 12.97
C ASP A 421 -9.45 12.98 11.69
N GLY A 422 -9.01 12.02 10.87
CA GLY A 422 -9.60 11.75 9.56
C GLY A 422 -10.98 11.10 9.63
N ASN A 423 -11.88 11.48 8.73
CA ASN A 423 -13.23 10.94 8.67
C ASN A 423 -13.22 9.42 8.34
N ILE A 424 -13.82 8.63 9.23
CA ILE A 424 -14.01 7.16 9.08
C ILE A 424 -15.46 6.73 9.28
N SER A 425 -16.41 7.67 9.27
CA SER A 425 -17.81 7.44 9.63
C SER A 425 -18.58 6.50 8.69
N LEU A 426 -18.08 6.28 7.48
CA LEU A 426 -18.67 5.40 6.46
C LEU A 426 -18.07 3.98 6.45
N TRP A 427 -17.16 3.66 7.37
CA TRP A 427 -16.57 2.33 7.43
C TRP A 427 -17.61 1.28 7.80
N ASN A 428 -17.64 0.20 7.03
CA ASN A 428 -18.39 -0.99 7.39
C ASN A 428 -17.57 -1.83 8.38
N THR A 429 -17.94 -1.80 9.66
CA THR A 429 -17.26 -2.54 10.73
C THR A 429 -18.01 -3.79 11.19
N SER A 430 -19.03 -4.25 10.45
CA SER A 430 -19.90 -5.37 10.86
C SER A 430 -19.16 -6.70 11.07
N ALA A 431 -17.98 -6.86 10.46
CA ALA A 431 -17.13 -8.04 10.60
C ALA A 431 -16.02 -7.88 11.67
N VAL A 432 -15.84 -6.68 12.22
CA VAL A 432 -14.74 -6.38 13.15
C VAL A 432 -15.05 -6.97 14.53
N THR A 433 -14.09 -7.74 15.06
CA THR A 433 -14.22 -8.42 16.36
C THR A 433 -13.32 -7.83 17.45
N ASP A 434 -12.28 -7.09 17.07
CA ASP A 434 -11.31 -6.45 17.99
C ASP A 434 -11.02 -5.01 17.55
N MET A 435 -11.39 -4.05 18.40
CA MET A 435 -11.07 -2.62 18.31
C MET A 435 -10.26 -2.15 19.54
N GLY A 436 -9.66 -3.08 20.27
CA GLY A 436 -8.87 -2.80 21.47
C GLY A 436 -7.75 -1.81 21.15
N TYR A 437 -7.62 -0.78 22.00
CA TYR A 437 -6.61 0.27 21.90
C TYR A 437 -6.63 1.08 20.58
N MET A 438 -7.68 0.97 19.75
CA MET A 438 -7.67 1.52 18.38
C MET A 438 -7.26 3.01 18.32
N PHE A 439 -7.76 3.85 19.22
CA PHE A 439 -7.47 5.30 19.29
C PHE A 439 -6.77 5.72 20.59
N ARG A 440 -6.10 4.79 21.26
CA ARG A 440 -5.39 5.11 22.50
C ARG A 440 -4.35 6.21 22.21
N GLU A 441 -4.34 7.29 22.99
CA GLU A 441 -3.39 8.41 22.83
C GLU A 441 -3.43 9.11 21.44
N ALA A 442 -4.45 8.85 20.62
CA ALA A 442 -4.74 9.62 19.40
C ALA A 442 -5.30 10.99 19.79
N SER A 443 -4.38 11.90 20.15
CA SER A 443 -4.71 13.12 20.91
C SER A 443 -5.63 14.10 20.18
N SER A 444 -5.58 14.14 18.85
CA SER A 444 -6.40 15.05 18.02
C SER A 444 -7.72 14.44 17.57
N PHE A 445 -7.90 13.12 17.72
CA PHE A 445 -9.04 12.40 17.16
C PHE A 445 -10.36 12.79 17.85
N ASN A 446 -11.34 13.24 17.06
CA ASN A 446 -12.64 13.67 17.55
C ASN A 446 -13.78 13.43 16.52
N GLN A 447 -13.64 12.45 15.63
CA GLN A 447 -14.70 12.12 14.66
C GLN A 447 -15.88 11.38 15.30
N ASP A 448 -17.09 11.60 14.77
CA ASP A 448 -18.30 10.88 15.18
C ASP A 448 -18.28 9.45 14.67
N LEU A 449 -18.32 8.49 15.61
CA LEU A 449 -18.31 7.05 15.36
C LEU A 449 -19.64 6.37 15.67
N SER A 450 -20.69 7.14 15.99
CA SER A 450 -22.01 6.62 16.38
C SER A 450 -22.61 5.66 15.35
N LYS A 451 -22.19 5.77 14.08
CA LYS A 451 -22.68 4.98 12.93
C LYS A 451 -21.90 3.68 12.68
N LEU A 452 -20.75 3.48 13.31
CA LEU A 452 -20.00 2.24 13.15
C LEU A 452 -20.81 1.05 13.72
N ASP A 453 -20.89 -0.04 12.95
CA ASP A 453 -21.48 -1.28 13.43
C ASP A 453 -20.52 -2.00 14.38
N ILE A 454 -20.88 -2.05 15.65
CA ILE A 454 -20.06 -2.67 16.69
C ILE A 454 -20.63 -4.02 17.16
N SER A 455 -21.63 -4.57 16.47
CA SER A 455 -22.37 -5.76 16.90
C SER A 455 -21.54 -7.03 16.98
N ALA A 456 -20.48 -7.14 16.18
CA ALA A 456 -19.53 -8.25 16.21
C ALA A 456 -18.33 -8.01 17.14
N VAL A 457 -18.15 -6.78 17.64
CA VAL A 457 -16.97 -6.41 18.42
C VAL A 457 -17.02 -7.09 19.79
N SER A 458 -15.91 -7.72 20.16
CA SER A 458 -15.77 -8.48 21.41
C SER A 458 -14.71 -7.91 22.36
N ASP A 459 -13.79 -7.06 21.86
CA ASP A 459 -12.81 -6.31 22.65
C ASP A 459 -12.78 -4.83 22.18
N MET A 460 -13.04 -3.91 23.11
CA MET A 460 -12.87 -2.45 22.93
C MET A 460 -12.02 -1.84 24.05
N SER A 461 -11.24 -2.67 24.74
CA SER A 461 -10.45 -2.24 25.90
C SER A 461 -9.52 -1.09 25.52
N PHE A 462 -9.51 -0.02 26.33
CA PHE A 462 -8.65 1.15 26.16
C PHE A 462 -8.81 1.91 24.84
N MET A 463 -9.91 1.73 24.11
CA MET A 463 -10.08 2.26 22.74
C MET A 463 -9.81 3.76 22.64
N PHE A 464 -10.30 4.60 23.56
CA PHE A 464 -10.11 6.07 23.55
C PHE A 464 -9.28 6.58 24.73
N ARG A 465 -8.53 5.69 25.40
CA ARG A 465 -7.77 6.10 26.59
C ARG A 465 -6.76 7.18 26.19
N ALA A 466 -6.79 8.30 26.90
CA ALA A 466 -5.96 9.47 26.62
C ALA A 466 -6.12 10.07 25.20
N ALA A 467 -7.25 9.83 24.52
CA ALA A 467 -7.64 10.58 23.32
C ALA A 467 -8.18 11.96 23.74
N LEU A 468 -7.28 12.94 23.86
CA LEU A 468 -7.53 14.21 24.55
C LEU A 468 -8.62 15.08 23.91
N ALA A 469 -8.78 15.03 22.59
CA ALA A 469 -9.82 15.78 21.87
C ALA A 469 -11.17 15.06 21.82
N PHE A 470 -11.20 13.74 22.03
CA PHE A 470 -12.39 12.92 21.80
C PHE A 470 -13.52 13.25 22.79
N ASN A 471 -14.61 13.84 22.30
CA ASN A 471 -15.79 14.20 23.09
C ASN A 471 -17.10 14.07 22.27
N GLN A 472 -17.31 12.93 21.62
CA GLN A 472 -18.47 12.65 20.76
C GLN A 472 -19.56 11.83 21.47
N ASP A 473 -20.83 12.07 21.15
CA ASP A 473 -21.96 11.30 21.70
C ASP A 473 -22.03 9.89 21.07
N MET A 474 -21.67 8.87 21.84
CA MET A 474 -21.64 7.48 21.38
C MET A 474 -22.86 6.67 21.84
N CYS A 475 -23.97 7.31 22.21
CA CYS A 475 -25.14 6.60 22.75
C CYS A 475 -25.80 5.60 21.80
N ALA A 476 -25.56 5.72 20.48
CA ALA A 476 -26.01 4.75 19.48
C ALA A 476 -25.46 3.33 19.72
N TRP A 477 -24.29 3.22 20.36
CA TRP A 477 -23.63 1.94 20.63
C TRP A 477 -24.25 1.13 21.76
N LYS A 478 -25.10 1.74 22.59
CA LYS A 478 -25.63 1.17 23.84
C LYS A 478 -26.17 -0.26 23.70
N ASP A 479 -26.93 -0.54 22.65
CA ASP A 479 -27.63 -1.82 22.52
C ASP A 479 -26.70 -2.95 22.04
N ASN A 480 -25.62 -2.61 21.33
CA ASN A 480 -24.67 -3.55 20.72
C ASN A 480 -23.29 -3.57 21.39
N PHE A 481 -23.12 -2.83 22.50
CA PHE A 481 -21.83 -2.67 23.15
C PHE A 481 -21.34 -3.92 23.92
N PRO A 482 -20.06 -4.31 23.81
CA PRO A 482 -19.53 -5.55 24.41
C PRO A 482 -19.22 -5.44 25.92
N TYR A 483 -20.27 -5.39 26.75
CA TYR A 483 -20.16 -5.21 28.21
C TYR A 483 -19.31 -6.25 28.98
N SER A 484 -18.98 -7.40 28.39
CA SER A 484 -18.24 -8.48 29.06
C SER A 484 -16.72 -8.33 29.03
N ASN A 485 -16.16 -7.57 28.08
CA ASN A 485 -14.71 -7.51 27.79
C ASN A 485 -14.28 -6.07 27.44
N VAL A 486 -14.52 -5.14 28.37
CA VAL A 486 -14.17 -3.73 28.21
C VAL A 486 -13.56 -3.18 29.49
N VAL A 487 -12.43 -2.50 29.35
CA VAL A 487 -11.69 -1.85 30.44
C VAL A 487 -11.23 -0.48 29.97
N ASP A 488 -11.45 0.54 30.80
CA ASP A 488 -10.87 1.89 30.69
C ASP A 488 -10.96 2.52 29.29
N ILE A 489 -12.16 2.52 28.68
CA ILE A 489 -12.35 3.03 27.32
C ILE A 489 -12.08 4.53 27.21
N PHE A 490 -12.70 5.33 28.08
CA PHE A 490 -12.69 6.80 27.99
C PHE A 490 -11.77 7.47 29.03
N VAL A 491 -11.01 6.70 29.80
CA VAL A 491 -10.13 7.21 30.85
C VAL A 491 -9.14 8.21 30.24
N GLU A 492 -9.03 9.40 30.82
CA GLU A 492 -8.12 10.48 30.36
C GLU A 492 -8.46 11.04 28.97
N SER A 493 -9.61 10.70 28.38
CA SER A 493 -10.09 11.29 27.11
C SER A 493 -10.67 12.69 27.28
N GLY A 494 -11.05 13.34 26.18
CA GLY A 494 -11.80 14.60 26.17
C GLY A 494 -13.24 14.49 26.66
N CYS A 495 -13.74 13.27 26.90
CA CYS A 495 -15.13 13.03 27.27
C CYS A 495 -15.51 13.73 28.57
N THR A 496 -16.70 14.33 28.56
CA THR A 496 -17.31 14.90 29.77
C THR A 496 -17.57 13.81 30.84
N PHE A 497 -17.87 12.59 30.39
CA PHE A 497 -18.09 11.41 31.24
C PHE A 497 -17.14 10.29 30.81
N GLN A 498 -16.19 9.94 31.68
CA GLN A 498 -15.07 9.05 31.35
C GLN A 498 -15.19 7.66 31.98
N ASP A 499 -16.24 7.41 32.76
CA ASP A 499 -16.49 6.10 33.35
C ASP A 499 -16.76 5.08 32.25
N SER A 500 -16.31 3.83 32.46
CA SER A 500 -16.59 2.76 31.50
C SER A 500 -18.10 2.46 31.43
N PRO A 501 -18.68 2.23 30.24
CA PRO A 501 -20.11 1.97 30.12
C PRO A 501 -20.55 0.72 30.89
N LEU A 502 -21.56 0.86 31.74
CA LEU A 502 -22.15 -0.25 32.50
C LEU A 502 -23.53 -0.62 31.95
N ARG A 503 -23.77 -1.92 31.74
CA ARG A 503 -25.03 -2.43 31.17
C ARG A 503 -26.26 -2.00 31.95
N GLU A 504 -26.17 -2.02 33.27
CA GLU A 504 -27.28 -1.65 34.18
C GLU A 504 -27.61 -0.15 34.13
N GLN A 505 -26.67 0.68 33.69
CA GLN A 505 -26.79 2.13 33.63
C GLN A 505 -27.03 2.65 32.20
N GLY A 506 -26.82 1.80 31.19
CA GLY A 506 -27.00 2.16 29.78
C GLY A 506 -26.02 3.23 29.28
N GLY A 507 -24.85 3.37 29.91
CA GLY A 507 -23.85 4.41 29.66
C GLY A 507 -22.84 4.51 30.81
N PRO A 508 -22.02 5.57 30.85
CA PRO A 508 -22.00 6.71 29.91
C PRO A 508 -21.21 6.40 28.63
N PHE A 509 -21.73 6.84 27.49
CA PHE A 509 -21.08 6.75 26.18
C PHE A 509 -20.55 8.14 25.79
N CYS A 510 -19.62 8.67 26.60
CA CYS A 510 -19.15 10.06 26.51
C CYS A 510 -20.22 11.15 26.77
N ALA A 511 -21.48 10.76 26.98
CA ALA A 511 -22.63 11.61 27.30
C ALA A 511 -23.18 11.37 28.74
N SER A 512 -23.85 12.38 29.30
CA SER A 512 -24.32 12.42 30.71
C SER A 512 -25.35 11.36 31.09
N ALA A 513 -26.16 10.97 30.10
CA ALA A 513 -27.01 9.81 30.13
C ALA A 513 -27.42 9.52 28.68
N CYS A 514 -27.40 8.26 28.27
CA CYS A 514 -28.18 7.81 27.11
C CYS A 514 -29.65 7.71 27.52
N SER A 515 -30.18 8.81 28.04
CA SER A 515 -31.59 9.04 28.25
C SER A 515 -32.20 9.13 26.87
N ASN A 516 -32.87 8.04 26.46
CA ASN A 516 -33.73 7.94 25.29
C ASN A 516 -33.46 9.02 24.24
N SER A 517 -32.59 8.64 23.31
CA SER A 517 -32.36 9.21 21.99
C SER A 517 -33.36 10.30 21.52
N PRO A 518 -32.94 11.27 20.69
CA PRO A 518 -33.86 12.05 19.86
C PRO A 518 -34.83 11.20 19.02
N PHE A 519 -34.65 9.88 18.94
CA PHE A 519 -35.73 8.93 18.67
C PHE A 519 -36.71 8.82 19.85
N CYS A 520 -37.78 9.60 19.75
CA CYS A 520 -38.96 9.61 20.61
C CYS A 520 -39.38 8.19 21.09
N SER A 521 -38.99 7.81 22.31
CA SER A 521 -39.36 6.53 22.94
C SER A 521 -40.83 6.43 23.37
N SER A 522 -41.62 7.49 23.14
CA SER A 522 -43.06 7.55 23.39
C SER A 522 -43.92 7.65 22.12
N CYS A 523 -43.32 7.79 20.93
CA CYS A 523 -44.04 7.88 19.67
C CYS A 523 -44.50 6.48 19.26
N LYS A 524 -45.78 6.19 19.51
CA LYS A 524 -46.32 4.83 19.38
C LYS A 524 -46.63 4.41 17.95
N VAL A 525 -46.65 5.34 17.00
CA VAL A 525 -47.25 5.10 15.68
C VAL A 525 -46.19 5.27 14.60
N ARG A 526 -45.96 4.19 13.86
CA ARG A 526 -45.17 4.18 12.64
C ARG A 526 -46.08 4.50 11.46
N PHE A 527 -45.55 5.23 10.49
CA PHE A 527 -46.23 5.40 9.22
C PHE A 527 -46.14 4.10 8.43
N THR A 528 -47.29 3.59 7.99
CA THR A 528 -47.36 2.32 7.23
C THR A 528 -47.77 2.54 5.77
N SER A 529 -48.07 3.78 5.37
CA SER A 529 -48.45 4.12 4.01
C SER A 529 -48.14 5.58 3.67
N LEU A 530 -47.92 5.85 2.37
CA LEU A 530 -47.79 7.19 1.82
C LEU A 530 -48.95 8.11 2.23
N TYR A 531 -50.19 7.60 2.25
CA TYR A 531 -51.38 8.39 2.57
C TYR A 531 -51.35 8.93 4.01
N GLU A 532 -50.95 8.10 4.98
CA GLU A 532 -50.82 8.53 6.38
C GLU A 532 -49.69 9.53 6.55
N LEU A 533 -48.53 9.25 5.94
CA LEU A 533 -47.36 10.12 6.01
C LEU A 533 -47.65 11.48 5.37
N LYS A 534 -48.24 11.51 4.18
CA LYS A 534 -48.60 12.73 3.47
C LYS A 534 -49.62 13.57 4.25
N ALA A 535 -50.66 12.95 4.81
CA ALA A 535 -51.63 13.68 5.64
C ALA A 535 -50.98 14.30 6.89
N ALA A 536 -49.97 13.63 7.47
CA ALA A 536 -49.20 14.19 8.57
C ALA A 536 -48.27 15.33 8.13
N VAL A 537 -47.56 15.19 7.01
CA VAL A 537 -46.74 16.26 6.41
C VAL A 537 -47.58 17.50 6.13
N ASP A 538 -48.74 17.34 5.49
CA ASP A 538 -49.67 18.45 5.19
C ASP A 538 -50.06 19.23 6.44
N LYS A 539 -50.39 18.49 7.51
CA LYS A 539 -50.79 19.08 8.78
C LYS A 539 -49.61 19.76 9.49
N TYR A 540 -48.43 19.15 9.45
CA TYR A 540 -47.21 19.67 10.05
C TYR A 540 -46.86 21.02 9.45
N VAL A 541 -46.80 21.10 8.12
CA VAL A 541 -46.31 22.32 7.47
C VAL A 541 -47.35 23.44 7.41
N LYS A 542 -48.65 23.13 7.40
CA LYS A 542 -49.72 24.16 7.52
C LYS A 542 -49.78 24.82 8.90
N GLY A 543 -48.96 24.37 9.86
CA GLY A 543 -48.97 24.88 11.23
C GLY A 543 -50.15 24.39 12.07
N ASP A 544 -50.90 23.40 11.58
CA ASP A 544 -52.03 22.77 12.28
C ASP A 544 -51.57 21.65 13.24
N TRP A 545 -50.26 21.58 13.54
CA TRP A 545 -49.65 20.53 14.36
C TRP A 545 -49.82 20.78 15.86
N GLY A 546 -50.61 19.94 16.53
CA GLY A 546 -50.90 20.08 17.95
C GLY A 546 -50.12 19.12 18.86
N THR A 547 -50.23 19.31 20.17
CA THR A 547 -49.60 18.44 21.18
C THR A 547 -50.02 16.97 21.08
N ALA A 548 -51.25 16.70 20.63
CA ALA A 548 -51.73 15.34 20.38
C ALA A 548 -51.01 14.68 19.19
N ASP A 549 -50.67 15.46 18.16
CA ASP A 549 -49.93 14.98 16.99
C ASP A 549 -48.45 14.76 17.32
N SER A 550 -47.82 15.70 18.04
CA SER A 550 -46.46 15.53 18.56
C SER A 550 -46.34 14.29 19.46
N SER A 551 -47.37 14.00 20.27
CA SER A 551 -47.41 12.80 21.11
C SER A 551 -47.64 11.50 20.32
N LYS A 552 -48.26 11.59 19.13
CA LYS A 552 -48.59 10.43 18.29
C LYS A 552 -47.43 10.06 17.36
N TYR A 553 -46.90 11.04 16.63
CA TYR A 553 -45.95 10.84 15.54
C TYR A 553 -44.53 11.37 15.84
N GLY A 554 -44.39 12.33 16.75
CA GLY A 554 -43.12 12.94 17.10
C GLY A 554 -42.98 14.41 16.70
N TRP A 555 -41.98 15.06 17.26
CA TRP A 555 -41.56 16.43 16.96
C TRP A 555 -40.04 16.57 17.18
N PRO A 556 -39.27 17.15 16.24
CA PRO A 556 -39.67 17.67 14.91
C PRO A 556 -39.91 16.55 13.88
N ILE A 557 -40.22 16.91 12.62
CA ILE A 557 -40.49 15.95 11.53
C ILE A 557 -39.37 14.91 11.30
N GLY A 558 -38.11 15.27 11.53
CA GLY A 558 -36.99 14.31 11.46
C GLY A 558 -37.09 13.13 12.44
N SER A 559 -37.82 13.29 13.56
CA SER A 559 -38.02 12.22 14.55
C SER A 559 -39.05 11.14 14.14
N TRP A 560 -39.69 11.30 12.99
CA TRP A 560 -40.79 10.44 12.56
C TRP A 560 -40.33 9.04 12.14
N ARG A 561 -41.17 8.07 12.44
CA ARG A 561 -40.95 6.64 12.16
C ARG A 561 -41.51 6.27 10.80
N VAL A 562 -40.66 6.40 9.76
CA VAL A 562 -40.98 6.10 8.36
C VAL A 562 -40.44 4.75 7.89
N ASP A 563 -39.88 3.94 8.79
CA ASP A 563 -39.20 2.66 8.51
C ASP A 563 -40.07 1.60 7.82
N ASP A 564 -41.40 1.71 7.88
CA ASP A 564 -42.33 0.78 7.22
C ASP A 564 -42.95 1.37 5.92
N VAL A 565 -42.53 2.58 5.50
CA VAL A 565 -43.04 3.26 4.30
C VAL A 565 -42.24 2.81 3.08
N THR A 566 -42.93 2.23 2.10
CA THR A 566 -42.31 1.71 0.87
C THR A 566 -42.46 2.64 -0.34
N ASP A 567 -43.36 3.62 -0.24
CA ASP A 567 -43.72 4.57 -1.29
C ASP A 567 -43.68 6.00 -0.72
N MET A 568 -42.83 6.85 -1.28
CA MET A 568 -42.69 8.27 -0.94
C MET A 568 -43.04 9.18 -2.13
N GLN A 569 -43.80 8.66 -3.11
CA GLN A 569 -44.16 9.38 -4.31
C GLN A 569 -44.84 10.72 -4.00
N GLY A 570 -44.24 11.80 -4.48
CA GLY A 570 -44.79 13.15 -4.35
C GLY A 570 -45.07 13.57 -2.91
N LEU A 571 -44.31 13.07 -1.92
CA LEU A 571 -44.57 13.33 -0.51
C LEU A 571 -44.60 14.84 -0.19
N PHE A 572 -43.67 15.61 -0.77
CA PHE A 572 -43.57 17.06 -0.60
C PHE A 572 -44.01 17.85 -1.85
N ARG A 573 -44.75 17.22 -2.78
CA ARG A 573 -45.17 17.82 -4.06
C ARG A 573 -46.46 18.66 -3.95
N TYR A 574 -46.47 19.89 -4.48
CA TYR A 574 -47.62 20.82 -4.64
C TYR A 574 -48.43 21.16 -3.39
N LEU A 575 -47.92 20.81 -2.23
CA LEU A 575 -48.36 21.38 -0.97
C LEU A 575 -47.78 22.80 -0.94
N ASP A 576 -48.39 23.79 -0.26
CA ASP A 576 -47.82 25.16 -0.10
C ASP A 576 -46.50 25.11 0.73
N LEU A 577 -45.49 24.44 0.20
CA LEU A 577 -44.25 23.97 0.82
C LEU A 577 -43.03 24.58 0.16
N ASP A 578 -43.19 25.66 -0.61
CA ASP A 578 -42.06 26.35 -1.22
C ASP A 578 -41.02 26.77 -0.17
N THR A 579 -41.37 26.78 1.12
CA THR A 579 -40.51 27.07 2.28
C THR A 579 -40.06 25.84 3.09
N PHE A 580 -40.41 24.60 2.71
CA PHE A 580 -40.05 23.41 3.49
C PHE A 580 -38.55 23.13 3.40
N ASN A 581 -37.87 23.18 4.56
CA ASN A 581 -36.45 22.84 4.70
C ASN A 581 -36.12 22.26 6.09
N GLU A 582 -37.06 21.53 6.68
CA GLU A 582 -36.86 20.90 7.99
C GLU A 582 -35.97 19.67 7.88
N ASP A 583 -35.16 19.41 8.90
CA ASP A 583 -34.22 18.27 8.93
C ASP A 583 -34.96 16.92 8.90
N ILE A 584 -34.67 16.14 7.86
CA ILE A 584 -35.16 14.77 7.61
C ILE A 584 -34.01 13.79 7.35
N SER A 585 -32.77 14.20 7.60
CA SER A 585 -31.57 13.38 7.36
C SER A 585 -31.57 12.06 8.14
N SER A 586 -32.26 12.03 9.29
CA SER A 586 -32.36 10.87 10.20
C SER A 586 -33.47 9.87 9.87
N TRP A 587 -34.23 10.09 8.79
CA TRP A 587 -35.26 9.15 8.35
C TRP A 587 -34.64 7.82 7.88
N ASN A 588 -35.21 6.71 8.35
CA ASN A 588 -34.86 5.39 7.84
C ASN A 588 -35.64 5.09 6.55
N THR A 589 -34.97 5.19 5.40
CA THR A 589 -35.56 4.95 4.07
C THR A 589 -35.33 3.53 3.54
N SER A 590 -34.79 2.60 4.34
CA SER A 590 -34.41 1.25 3.88
C SER A 590 -35.54 0.43 3.25
N ALA A 591 -36.80 0.73 3.59
CA ALA A 591 -37.96 0.08 2.99
C ALA A 591 -38.47 0.78 1.71
N VAL A 592 -38.01 2.00 1.41
CA VAL A 592 -38.53 2.83 0.32
C VAL A 592 -38.08 2.27 -1.02
N THR A 593 -39.05 2.07 -1.91
CA THR A 593 -38.83 1.56 -3.27
C THR A 593 -39.14 2.57 -4.36
N ASP A 594 -39.97 3.59 -4.06
CA ASP A 594 -40.41 4.63 -4.98
C ASP A 594 -40.23 6.03 -4.35
N MET A 595 -39.37 6.86 -4.95
CA MET A 595 -39.14 8.27 -4.57
C MET A 595 -39.59 9.26 -5.65
N THR A 596 -40.46 8.82 -6.56
CA THR A 596 -40.92 9.59 -7.71
C THR A 596 -41.49 10.94 -7.29
N TYR A 597 -40.93 12.03 -7.80
CA TYR A 597 -41.37 13.41 -7.55
C TYR A 597 -41.43 13.82 -6.06
N MET A 598 -40.68 13.15 -5.17
CA MET A 598 -40.77 13.36 -3.73
C MET A 598 -40.64 14.83 -3.31
N PHE A 599 -39.69 15.58 -3.90
CA PHE A 599 -39.42 17.01 -3.67
C PHE A 599 -39.72 17.89 -4.89
N TYR A 600 -40.65 17.46 -5.76
CA TYR A 600 -40.99 18.23 -6.95
C TYR A 600 -41.46 19.65 -6.62
N GLY A 601 -40.74 20.65 -7.12
CA GLY A 601 -40.99 22.08 -6.93
C GLY A 601 -40.57 22.62 -5.56
N ALA A 602 -39.88 21.86 -4.72
CA ALA A 602 -39.47 22.27 -3.38
C ALA A 602 -38.31 23.27 -3.41
N SER A 603 -38.56 24.49 -3.89
CA SER A 603 -37.53 25.47 -4.25
C SER A 603 -36.60 25.89 -3.11
N SER A 604 -37.09 25.94 -1.86
CA SER A 604 -36.28 26.25 -0.65
C SER A 604 -35.65 25.03 0.03
N PHE A 605 -35.86 23.81 -0.48
CA PHE A 605 -35.28 22.61 0.11
C PHE A 605 -33.76 22.60 -0.08
N ALA A 606 -33.02 22.72 1.02
CA ALA A 606 -31.58 22.91 1.08
C ALA A 606 -31.00 22.16 2.29
N GLN A 607 -31.29 20.86 2.37
CA GLN A 607 -30.67 19.96 3.35
C GLN A 607 -29.18 19.83 3.05
N GLU A 608 -28.33 19.95 4.07
CA GLU A 608 -26.87 19.86 3.87
C GLU A 608 -26.41 18.42 3.62
N ASP A 609 -27.05 17.43 4.26
CA ASP A 609 -26.61 16.04 4.19
C ASP A 609 -27.79 15.05 4.21
N LEU A 610 -27.91 14.25 3.15
CA LEU A 610 -28.84 13.12 3.04
C LEU A 610 -28.09 11.79 2.84
N SER A 611 -26.78 11.75 3.10
CA SER A 611 -25.91 10.59 2.91
C SER A 611 -26.32 9.36 3.74
N GLN A 612 -27.13 9.57 4.77
CA GLN A 612 -27.61 8.55 5.71
C GLN A 612 -28.82 7.78 5.22
N TRP A 613 -29.46 8.22 4.14
CA TRP A 613 -30.59 7.53 3.57
C TRP A 613 -30.15 6.23 2.91
N ASP A 614 -30.71 5.11 3.35
CA ASP A 614 -30.60 3.85 2.66
C ASP A 614 -31.50 3.87 1.42
N THR A 615 -30.87 3.91 0.26
CA THR A 615 -31.51 3.93 -1.07
C THR A 615 -31.38 2.60 -1.80
N SER A 616 -30.84 1.56 -1.14
CA SER A 616 -30.55 0.26 -1.77
C SER A 616 -31.78 -0.47 -2.31
N ALA A 617 -32.97 -0.20 -1.75
CA ALA A 617 -34.24 -0.74 -2.20
C ALA A 617 -34.95 0.14 -3.25
N VAL A 618 -34.46 1.37 -3.50
CA VAL A 618 -35.11 2.34 -4.39
C VAL A 618 -34.94 1.90 -5.84
N THR A 619 -36.06 1.81 -6.56
CA THR A 619 -36.10 1.38 -7.96
C THR A 619 -36.33 2.53 -8.94
N THR A 620 -36.85 3.65 -8.46
CA THR A 620 -37.10 4.86 -9.26
C THR A 620 -36.86 6.14 -8.43
N MET A 621 -36.14 7.09 -9.04
CA MET A 621 -35.90 8.44 -8.53
C MET A 621 -36.44 9.50 -9.51
N LEU A 622 -37.41 9.11 -10.36
CA LEU A 622 -38.02 9.94 -11.39
C LEU A 622 -38.42 11.31 -10.84
N GLY A 623 -37.75 12.37 -11.30
CA GLY A 623 -38.04 13.75 -10.95
C GLY A 623 -37.98 14.07 -9.46
N MET A 624 -37.23 13.30 -8.66
CA MET A 624 -37.20 13.42 -7.19
C MET A 624 -36.93 14.86 -6.71
N PHE A 625 -35.99 15.57 -7.33
CA PHE A 625 -35.59 16.95 -7.00
C PHE A 625 -35.90 17.95 -8.13
N ASN A 626 -36.85 17.63 -9.01
CA ASN A 626 -37.22 18.51 -10.12
C ASN A 626 -37.79 19.84 -9.58
N GLY A 627 -37.14 20.96 -9.87
CA GLY A 627 -37.48 22.29 -9.37
C GLY A 627 -37.03 22.59 -7.94
N ALA A 628 -36.22 21.71 -7.32
CA ALA A 628 -35.60 21.96 -6.01
C ALA A 628 -34.38 22.89 -6.17
N SER A 629 -34.64 24.15 -6.52
CA SER A 629 -33.61 25.11 -6.99
C SER A 629 -32.47 25.37 -6.01
N SER A 630 -32.70 25.23 -4.70
CA SER A 630 -31.70 25.46 -3.64
C SER A 630 -31.00 24.19 -3.14
N PHE A 631 -31.31 23.02 -3.67
CA PHE A 631 -30.76 21.76 -3.19
C PHE A 631 -29.33 21.52 -3.70
N ASP A 632 -28.38 21.29 -2.79
CA ASP A 632 -27.01 20.81 -3.05
C ASP A 632 -26.52 19.90 -1.91
N GLY A 633 -27.45 19.15 -1.30
CA GLY A 633 -27.13 18.29 -0.15
C GLY A 633 -26.34 17.05 -0.52
N ASN A 634 -25.48 16.58 0.39
CA ASN A 634 -24.66 15.40 0.17
C ASN A 634 -25.51 14.14 -0.08
N ILE A 635 -25.36 13.56 -1.26
CA ILE A 635 -26.01 12.31 -1.70
C ILE A 635 -25.01 11.32 -2.35
N SER A 636 -23.71 11.60 -2.21
CA SER A 636 -22.64 10.86 -2.88
C SER A 636 -22.54 9.38 -2.44
N SER A 637 -23.06 9.04 -1.26
CA SER A 637 -23.04 7.69 -0.67
C SER A 637 -24.22 6.80 -1.06
N TRP A 638 -25.20 7.32 -1.80
CA TRP A 638 -26.42 6.57 -2.12
C TRP A 638 -26.14 5.32 -2.94
N ASN A 639 -26.79 4.21 -2.56
CA ASN A 639 -26.74 2.96 -3.32
C ASN A 639 -27.80 3.01 -4.42
N THR A 640 -27.38 3.33 -5.64
CA THR A 640 -28.25 3.44 -6.81
C THR A 640 -28.33 2.16 -7.65
N SER A 641 -27.76 1.05 -7.19
CA SER A 641 -27.65 -0.19 -7.98
C SER A 641 -28.98 -0.83 -8.40
N ALA A 642 -30.07 -0.54 -7.67
CA ALA A 642 -31.42 -1.00 -8.00
C ALA A 642 -32.24 0.01 -8.83
N VAL A 643 -31.74 1.24 -9.00
CA VAL A 643 -32.48 2.33 -9.66
C VAL A 643 -32.48 2.12 -11.17
N THR A 644 -33.67 2.17 -11.76
CA THR A 644 -33.87 1.95 -13.21
C THR A 644 -34.25 3.23 -13.96
N ASP A 645 -34.80 4.23 -13.26
CA ASP A 645 -35.24 5.51 -13.81
C ASP A 645 -34.77 6.69 -12.94
N MET A 646 -33.95 7.55 -13.54
CA MET A 646 -33.44 8.82 -12.98
C MET A 646 -33.87 10.02 -13.82
N SER A 647 -34.85 9.85 -14.70
CA SER A 647 -35.29 10.90 -15.61
C SER A 647 -35.76 12.12 -14.81
N TYR A 648 -35.46 13.32 -15.29
CA TYR A 648 -35.82 14.59 -14.62
C TYR A 648 -35.31 14.78 -13.18
N MET A 649 -34.47 13.90 -12.63
CA MET A 649 -34.17 13.86 -11.19
C MET A 649 -33.75 15.22 -10.62
N PHE A 650 -32.90 15.96 -11.32
CA PHE A 650 -32.39 17.30 -10.95
C PHE A 650 -32.78 18.39 -11.94
N ARG A 651 -33.86 18.19 -12.70
CA ARG A 651 -34.34 19.22 -13.64
C ARG A 651 -34.66 20.51 -12.88
N GLU A 652 -34.16 21.66 -13.34
CA GLU A 652 -34.31 22.98 -12.72
C GLU A 652 -33.73 23.07 -11.28
N ALA A 653 -32.89 22.12 -10.84
CA ALA A 653 -32.16 22.20 -9.57
C ALA A 653 -30.91 23.09 -9.72
N SER A 654 -31.12 24.41 -9.83
CA SER A 654 -30.09 25.36 -10.26
C SER A 654 -28.84 25.44 -9.37
N SER A 655 -28.94 25.12 -8.07
CA SER A 655 -27.81 25.12 -7.13
C SER A 655 -27.08 23.78 -7.03
N PHE A 656 -27.63 22.70 -7.56
CA PHE A 656 -27.06 21.36 -7.41
C PHE A 656 -25.73 21.23 -8.14
N ASN A 657 -24.67 20.83 -7.42
CA ASN A 657 -23.35 20.60 -8.00
C ASN A 657 -22.69 19.29 -7.57
N GLN A 658 -22.78 18.88 -6.29
CA GLN A 658 -22.18 17.65 -5.73
C GLN A 658 -20.84 17.24 -6.36
N GLU A 659 -19.71 17.59 -5.72
CA GLU A 659 -18.37 17.46 -6.31
C GLU A 659 -18.06 16.07 -6.91
N ASP A 660 -18.54 14.99 -6.27
CA ASP A 660 -18.26 13.63 -6.71
C ASP A 660 -19.47 12.68 -6.58
N LEU A 661 -20.01 12.26 -7.72
CA LEU A 661 -21.06 11.24 -7.84
C LEU A 661 -20.52 9.94 -8.46
N SER A 662 -19.20 9.73 -8.49
CA SER A 662 -18.58 8.59 -9.18
C SER A 662 -18.86 7.24 -8.52
N ARG A 663 -19.36 7.23 -7.27
CA ARG A 663 -19.71 6.02 -6.51
C ARG A 663 -21.05 5.41 -6.90
N TRP A 664 -21.91 6.14 -7.59
CA TRP A 664 -23.23 5.65 -7.99
C TRP A 664 -23.11 4.49 -8.99
N ASP A 665 -23.75 3.37 -8.70
CA ASP A 665 -23.84 2.25 -9.63
C ASP A 665 -25.04 2.43 -10.56
N THR A 666 -24.80 3.05 -11.71
CA THR A 666 -25.81 3.31 -12.73
C THR A 666 -26.05 2.13 -13.68
N SER A 667 -25.51 0.93 -13.40
CA SER A 667 -25.63 -0.24 -14.30
C SER A 667 -27.06 -0.69 -14.60
N ALA A 668 -28.00 -0.46 -13.68
CA ALA A 668 -29.41 -0.80 -13.85
C ALA A 668 -30.24 0.32 -14.52
N VAL A 669 -29.68 1.53 -14.67
CA VAL A 669 -30.40 2.69 -15.18
C VAL A 669 -30.64 2.56 -16.67
N THR A 670 -31.91 2.66 -17.06
CA THR A 670 -32.35 2.60 -18.47
C THR A 670 -32.89 3.93 -18.98
N ALA A 671 -33.33 4.80 -18.08
CA ALA A 671 -33.89 6.12 -18.39
C ALA A 671 -33.22 7.21 -17.53
N MET A 672 -32.65 8.23 -18.19
CA MET A 672 -31.99 9.39 -17.57
C MET A 672 -32.19 10.68 -18.38
N HIS A 673 -33.23 10.73 -19.22
CA HIS A 673 -33.52 11.90 -20.03
C HIS A 673 -33.88 13.09 -19.14
N ALA A 674 -33.44 14.28 -19.55
CA ALA A 674 -33.62 15.54 -18.82
C ALA A 674 -33.14 15.54 -17.36
N MET A 675 -32.24 14.63 -16.96
CA MET A 675 -31.81 14.48 -15.57
C MET A 675 -31.23 15.78 -14.97
N PHE A 676 -30.42 16.52 -15.74
CA PHE A 676 -29.79 17.79 -15.33
C PHE A 676 -30.27 18.98 -16.18
N ASN A 677 -31.46 18.88 -16.78
CA ASN A 677 -32.06 19.95 -17.58
C ASN A 677 -32.19 21.22 -16.72
N GLU A 678 -31.56 22.32 -17.10
CA GLU A 678 -31.52 23.62 -16.38
C GLU A 678 -30.85 23.55 -14.99
N ALA A 679 -30.05 22.52 -14.70
CA ALA A 679 -29.20 22.47 -13.51
C ALA A 679 -27.93 23.32 -13.71
N SER A 680 -28.10 24.64 -13.70
CA SER A 680 -27.10 25.60 -14.20
C SER A 680 -25.72 25.53 -13.52
N SER A 681 -25.66 25.13 -12.24
CA SER A 681 -24.41 25.04 -11.46
C SER A 681 -23.71 23.69 -11.55
N PHE A 682 -24.35 22.67 -12.13
CA PHE A 682 -23.87 21.29 -12.07
C PHE A 682 -22.60 21.07 -12.89
N ASP A 683 -21.55 20.60 -12.23
CA ASP A 683 -20.27 20.12 -12.79
C ASP A 683 -19.69 18.94 -11.97
N GLY A 684 -20.53 18.22 -11.23
CA GLY A 684 -20.11 17.08 -10.40
C GLY A 684 -19.60 15.88 -11.20
N ASN A 685 -18.58 15.17 -10.68
CA ASN A 685 -17.94 14.06 -11.39
C ASN A 685 -18.89 12.86 -11.62
N ILE A 686 -19.15 12.56 -12.90
CA ILE A 686 -19.99 11.44 -13.37
C ILE A 686 -19.26 10.54 -14.39
N SER A 687 -17.93 10.65 -14.47
CA SER A 687 -17.11 9.99 -15.50
C SER A 687 -17.12 8.45 -15.42
N SER A 688 -17.41 7.88 -14.25
CA SER A 688 -17.43 6.43 -14.00
C SER A 688 -18.78 5.75 -14.28
N TRP A 689 -19.83 6.51 -14.62
CA TRP A 689 -21.18 5.98 -14.76
C TRP A 689 -21.30 4.96 -15.90
N LYS A 690 -22.05 3.89 -15.65
CA LYS A 690 -22.29 2.80 -16.59
C LYS A 690 -23.55 3.09 -17.40
N THR A 691 -23.38 3.59 -18.62
CA THR A 691 -24.49 4.04 -19.49
C THR A 691 -24.92 3.03 -20.57
N SER A 692 -24.41 1.80 -20.54
CA SER A 692 -24.62 0.80 -21.59
C SER A 692 -26.08 0.34 -21.79
N ALA A 693 -26.94 0.52 -20.79
CA ALA A 693 -28.37 0.18 -20.84
C ALA A 693 -29.28 1.36 -21.22
N VAL A 694 -28.72 2.58 -21.32
CA VAL A 694 -29.48 3.81 -21.55
C VAL A 694 -29.83 3.94 -23.03
N THR A 695 -31.10 4.24 -23.31
CA THR A 695 -31.61 4.40 -24.68
C THR A 695 -32.02 5.82 -25.04
N ASP A 696 -32.23 6.70 -24.04
CA ASP A 696 -32.71 8.07 -24.22
C ASP A 696 -31.89 9.03 -23.36
N MET A 697 -31.19 9.96 -24.02
CA MET A 697 -30.40 11.04 -23.38
C MET A 697 -30.94 12.43 -23.76
N THR A 698 -32.19 12.51 -24.23
CA THR A 698 -32.84 13.76 -24.63
C THR A 698 -32.78 14.77 -23.48
N TRP A 699 -32.36 16.00 -23.77
CA TRP A 699 -32.26 17.11 -22.80
C TRP A 699 -31.39 16.87 -21.56
N MET A 700 -30.55 15.84 -21.52
CA MET A 700 -29.86 15.41 -20.29
C MET A 700 -29.10 16.55 -19.59
N PHE A 701 -28.41 17.41 -20.33
CA PHE A 701 -27.65 18.58 -19.86
C PHE A 701 -28.11 19.89 -20.52
N TYR A 702 -29.33 19.93 -21.07
CA TYR A 702 -29.88 21.15 -21.66
C TYR A 702 -29.85 22.27 -20.62
N GLY A 703 -29.23 23.41 -20.91
CA GLY A 703 -29.12 24.55 -20.00
C GLY A 703 -28.19 24.35 -18.79
N ALA A 704 -27.48 23.22 -18.67
CA ALA A 704 -26.49 23.00 -17.62
C ALA A 704 -25.21 23.82 -17.90
N SER A 705 -25.27 25.13 -17.67
CA SER A 705 -24.29 26.10 -18.16
C SER A 705 -22.85 25.90 -17.68
N SER A 706 -22.67 25.34 -16.47
CA SER A 706 -21.35 25.10 -15.86
C SER A 706 -20.74 23.73 -16.20
N PHE A 707 -21.53 22.80 -16.74
CA PHE A 707 -21.12 21.41 -16.91
C PHE A 707 -19.95 21.24 -17.89
N ASN A 708 -18.86 20.58 -17.47
CA ASN A 708 -17.69 20.31 -18.31
C ASN A 708 -16.89 19.05 -17.91
N GLN A 709 -17.56 18.01 -17.39
CA GLN A 709 -16.90 16.77 -16.97
C GLN A 709 -16.49 15.85 -18.14
N ASP A 710 -15.51 14.97 -17.90
CA ASP A 710 -15.06 13.94 -18.85
C ASP A 710 -16.09 12.81 -18.99
N LEU A 711 -16.60 12.63 -20.21
CA LEU A 711 -17.59 11.61 -20.57
C LEU A 711 -17.02 10.57 -21.56
N SER A 712 -15.72 10.55 -21.79
CA SER A 712 -15.06 9.68 -22.80
C SER A 712 -15.24 8.19 -22.55
N LYS A 713 -15.50 7.79 -21.29
CA LYS A 713 -15.70 6.40 -20.84
C LYS A 713 -17.15 5.91 -20.96
N TRP A 714 -18.11 6.78 -21.28
CA TRP A 714 -19.51 6.40 -21.39
C TRP A 714 -19.77 5.49 -22.59
N ASN A 715 -20.64 4.50 -22.41
CA ASN A 715 -21.03 3.58 -23.47
C ASN A 715 -22.37 4.00 -24.07
N THR A 716 -22.33 4.69 -25.20
CA THR A 716 -23.50 5.21 -25.90
C THR A 716 -24.10 4.27 -26.96
N SER A 717 -23.62 3.03 -27.05
CA SER A 717 -24.00 2.09 -28.14
C SER A 717 -25.48 1.70 -28.19
N ALA A 718 -26.21 1.84 -27.08
CA ALA A 718 -27.65 1.57 -26.99
C ALA A 718 -28.52 2.82 -27.19
N VAL A 719 -27.93 4.02 -27.21
CA VAL A 719 -28.65 5.30 -27.25
C VAL A 719 -29.34 5.49 -28.59
N ARG A 720 -30.62 5.85 -28.55
CA ARG A 720 -31.49 6.11 -29.70
C ARG A 720 -31.71 7.59 -29.96
N THR A 721 -31.72 8.43 -28.93
CA THR A 721 -31.91 9.88 -29.07
C THR A 721 -30.96 10.65 -28.16
N MET A 722 -30.37 11.71 -28.72
CA MET A 722 -29.52 12.71 -28.05
C MET A 722 -30.02 14.13 -28.36
N GLU A 723 -31.31 14.27 -28.70
CA GLU A 723 -31.92 15.56 -29.02
C GLU A 723 -31.64 16.56 -27.89
N SER A 724 -31.07 17.72 -28.27
CA SER A 724 -30.79 18.84 -27.38
C SER A 724 -30.00 18.46 -26.11
N MET A 725 -29.18 17.39 -26.14
CA MET A 725 -28.50 16.85 -24.96
C MET A 725 -27.61 17.88 -24.26
N PHE A 726 -26.86 18.68 -25.01
CA PHE A 726 -25.96 19.75 -24.51
C PHE A 726 -26.38 21.13 -24.99
N GLU A 727 -27.64 21.31 -25.41
CA GLU A 727 -28.13 22.62 -25.84
C GLU A 727 -28.00 23.63 -24.69
N GLY A 728 -27.30 24.73 -24.90
CA GLY A 728 -27.06 25.74 -23.86
C GLY A 728 -26.10 25.33 -22.73
N ALA A 729 -25.45 24.17 -22.79
CA ALA A 729 -24.36 23.78 -21.88
C ALA A 729 -23.09 24.58 -22.21
N SER A 730 -23.09 25.87 -21.84
CA SER A 730 -22.14 26.87 -22.35
C SER A 730 -20.67 26.57 -22.09
N SER A 731 -20.35 25.86 -21.01
CA SER A 731 -18.98 25.52 -20.61
C SER A 731 -18.49 24.19 -21.16
N PHE A 732 -19.39 23.35 -21.68
CA PHE A 732 -19.05 21.99 -22.09
C PHE A 732 -18.12 21.99 -23.31
N ASN A 733 -16.97 21.33 -23.16
CA ASN A 733 -15.99 21.10 -24.22
C ASN A 733 -15.28 19.74 -24.07
N GLY A 734 -15.91 18.76 -23.42
CA GLY A 734 -15.34 17.42 -23.25
C GLY A 734 -15.20 16.65 -24.57
N ASP A 735 -14.09 15.91 -24.73
CA ASP A 735 -13.88 15.06 -25.89
C ASP A 735 -14.77 13.80 -25.80
N ILE A 736 -15.67 13.68 -26.76
CA ILE A 736 -16.63 12.57 -26.91
C ILE A 736 -16.48 11.85 -28.25
N SER A 737 -15.35 12.05 -28.94
CA SER A 737 -15.06 11.41 -30.22
C SER A 737 -15.13 9.87 -30.14
N SER A 738 -14.86 9.30 -28.97
CA SER A 738 -14.94 7.85 -28.67
C SER A 738 -16.35 7.26 -28.70
N TRP A 739 -17.40 8.08 -28.64
CA TRP A 739 -18.78 7.59 -28.51
C TRP A 739 -19.25 6.79 -29.72
N ASN A 740 -20.11 5.79 -29.45
CA ASN A 740 -20.72 5.00 -30.51
C ASN A 740 -22.13 5.52 -30.84
N THR A 741 -22.23 6.25 -31.95
CA THR A 741 -23.46 6.92 -32.38
C THR A 741 -24.31 6.11 -33.37
N SER A 742 -23.92 4.87 -33.72
CA SER A 742 -24.56 4.10 -34.79
C SER A 742 -26.02 3.72 -34.54
N ALA A 743 -26.47 3.75 -33.28
CA ALA A 743 -27.82 3.41 -32.88
C ALA A 743 -28.76 4.63 -32.81
N VAL A 744 -28.19 5.84 -32.87
CA VAL A 744 -28.91 7.10 -32.68
C VAL A 744 -29.73 7.42 -33.92
N THR A 745 -30.96 7.82 -33.72
CA THR A 745 -31.91 8.21 -34.76
C THR A 745 -32.22 9.70 -34.75
N ASP A 746 -31.97 10.42 -33.66
CA ASP A 746 -32.16 11.87 -33.54
C ASP A 746 -31.01 12.52 -32.75
N MET A 747 -30.39 13.54 -33.35
CA MET A 747 -29.32 14.37 -32.76
C MET A 747 -29.61 15.86 -32.89
N SER A 748 -30.86 16.24 -33.19
CA SER A 748 -31.24 17.63 -33.43
C SER A 748 -30.84 18.50 -32.24
N TYR A 749 -30.30 19.70 -32.50
CA TYR A 749 -29.88 20.66 -31.47
C TYR A 749 -28.82 20.20 -30.46
N MET A 750 -28.14 19.06 -30.66
CA MET A 750 -27.28 18.45 -29.64
C MET A 750 -26.29 19.42 -28.96
N PHE A 751 -25.66 20.34 -29.71
CA PHE A 751 -24.72 21.35 -29.20
C PHE A 751 -25.17 22.79 -29.50
N TYR A 752 -26.47 23.01 -29.75
CA TYR A 752 -27.00 24.33 -30.04
C TYR A 752 -26.68 25.28 -28.87
N ARG A 753 -26.03 26.42 -29.14
CA ARG A 753 -25.55 27.37 -28.10
C ARG A 753 -24.58 26.80 -27.05
N ALA A 754 -23.91 25.67 -27.32
CA ALA A 754 -22.79 25.20 -26.51
C ALA A 754 -21.52 26.02 -26.84
N TYR A 755 -21.45 27.24 -26.32
CA TYR A 755 -20.48 28.26 -26.75
C TYR A 755 -19.00 27.85 -26.64
N SER A 756 -18.65 26.96 -25.72
CA SER A 756 -17.27 26.48 -25.56
C SER A 756 -16.94 25.23 -26.37
N PHE A 757 -17.95 24.54 -26.92
CA PHE A 757 -17.77 23.24 -27.56
C PHE A 757 -17.05 23.38 -28.90
N ASN A 758 -15.84 22.84 -29.00
CA ASN A 758 -14.99 22.88 -30.19
C ASN A 758 -14.11 21.62 -30.31
N GLN A 759 -14.74 20.44 -30.31
CA GLN A 759 -14.07 19.14 -30.41
C GLN A 759 -14.20 18.53 -31.82
N ASP A 760 -13.16 17.86 -32.32
CA ASP A 760 -13.19 17.18 -33.61
C ASP A 760 -14.00 15.87 -33.52
N LEU A 761 -15.14 15.81 -34.22
CA LEU A 761 -16.02 14.65 -34.25
C LEU A 761 -16.03 13.92 -35.60
N CYS A 762 -15.03 14.13 -36.46
CA CYS A 762 -14.98 13.53 -37.81
C CYS A 762 -15.11 12.01 -37.81
N VAL A 763 -14.71 11.34 -36.73
CA VAL A 763 -14.88 9.88 -36.54
C VAL A 763 -16.34 9.41 -36.54
N TRP A 764 -17.31 10.32 -36.38
CA TRP A 764 -18.74 9.98 -36.43
C TRP A 764 -19.30 9.88 -37.85
N LYS A 765 -18.56 10.31 -38.89
CA LYS A 765 -19.06 10.45 -40.27
C LYS A 765 -19.81 9.24 -40.82
N ASP A 766 -19.34 8.03 -40.52
CA ASP A 766 -19.87 6.77 -41.04
C ASP A 766 -21.03 6.22 -40.20
N LYS A 767 -21.26 6.78 -39.01
CA LYS A 767 -22.24 6.32 -38.02
C LYS A 767 -23.37 7.33 -37.77
N PHE A 768 -23.33 8.47 -38.43
CA PHE A 768 -24.16 9.63 -38.13
C PHE A 768 -25.58 9.56 -38.73
N PRO A 769 -26.65 9.93 -37.98
CA PRO A 769 -28.02 9.91 -38.47
C PRO A 769 -28.40 11.15 -39.31
N TYR A 770 -27.98 11.18 -40.58
CA TYR A 770 -28.24 12.30 -41.50
C TYR A 770 -29.72 12.67 -41.73
N SER A 771 -30.68 11.82 -41.34
CA SER A 771 -32.12 12.06 -41.54
C SER A 771 -32.78 12.97 -40.50
N TYR A 772 -32.23 13.05 -39.28
CA TYR A 772 -32.80 13.82 -38.15
C TYR A 772 -31.66 14.44 -37.33
N ALA A 773 -31.04 15.45 -37.94
CA ALA A 773 -29.84 16.11 -37.47
C ALA A 773 -29.81 17.55 -38.00
N TYR A 774 -30.60 18.44 -37.37
CA TYR A 774 -30.64 19.86 -37.72
C TYR A 774 -30.18 20.74 -36.56
N GLU A 775 -29.48 21.82 -36.89
CA GLU A 775 -29.03 22.89 -35.99
C GLU A 775 -28.13 22.40 -34.86
N ILE A 776 -27.30 21.39 -35.14
CA ILE A 776 -26.46 20.70 -34.14
C ILE A 776 -25.41 21.61 -33.53
N PHE A 777 -24.67 22.34 -34.37
CA PHE A 777 -23.53 23.16 -33.96
C PHE A 777 -23.83 24.65 -34.03
N GLU A 778 -25.07 25.06 -34.29
CA GLU A 778 -25.40 26.46 -34.45
C GLU A 778 -25.17 27.21 -33.12
N TYR A 779 -24.40 28.30 -33.18
CA TYR A 779 -23.93 29.07 -32.02
C TYR A 779 -23.02 28.30 -31.05
N SER A 780 -22.41 27.18 -31.46
CA SER A 780 -21.38 26.52 -30.65
C SER A 780 -19.99 27.18 -30.81
N GLY A 781 -18.99 26.69 -30.07
CA GLY A 781 -17.59 27.09 -30.23
C GLY A 781 -16.92 26.54 -31.50
N CYS A 782 -17.62 25.71 -32.28
CA CYS A 782 -17.08 25.07 -33.46
C CYS A 782 -16.65 26.07 -34.52
N THR A 783 -15.50 25.82 -35.11
CA THR A 783 -15.01 26.61 -36.26
C THR A 783 -15.95 26.49 -37.46
N PHE A 784 -16.62 25.33 -37.61
CA PHE A 784 -17.60 25.06 -38.67
C PHE A 784 -18.91 24.58 -38.04
N GLN A 785 -19.96 25.39 -38.18
CA GLN A 785 -21.25 25.20 -37.47
C GLN A 785 -22.39 24.69 -38.37
N GLY A 786 -22.10 24.40 -39.64
CA GLY A 786 -23.11 23.87 -40.56
C GLY A 786 -23.56 22.46 -40.19
N ASN A 787 -24.79 22.09 -40.56
CA ASN A 787 -25.28 20.73 -40.36
C ASN A 787 -24.45 19.73 -41.18
N PRO A 788 -24.03 18.57 -40.61
CA PRO A 788 -23.33 17.54 -41.36
C PRO A 788 -24.10 17.09 -42.60
N GLN A 789 -23.46 17.10 -43.77
CA GLN A 789 -24.04 16.66 -45.04
C GLN A 789 -23.37 15.37 -45.50
N VAL A 790 -24.17 14.35 -45.87
CA VAL A 790 -23.67 13.04 -46.31
C VAL A 790 -22.74 13.15 -47.53
N GLU A 791 -23.03 14.07 -48.45
CA GLU A 791 -22.24 14.28 -49.67
C GLU A 791 -20.85 14.90 -49.39
N GLN A 792 -20.70 15.56 -48.24
CA GLN A 792 -19.48 16.29 -47.85
C GLN A 792 -18.70 15.59 -46.72
N GLY A 793 -19.27 14.53 -46.12
CA GLY A 793 -18.69 13.82 -44.99
C GLY A 793 -18.52 14.67 -43.72
N GLY A 794 -19.24 15.79 -43.60
CA GLY A 794 -19.08 16.79 -42.54
C GLY A 794 -19.88 18.07 -42.79
N PRO A 795 -19.64 19.15 -42.02
CA PRO A 795 -18.62 19.30 -40.99
C PRO A 795 -19.03 18.72 -39.63
N PHE A 796 -18.10 18.03 -38.97
CA PHE A 796 -18.24 17.51 -37.60
C PHE A 796 -17.42 18.38 -36.64
N CYS A 797 -17.76 19.68 -36.56
CA CYS A 797 -17.00 20.70 -35.84
C CYS A 797 -15.56 20.95 -36.38
N ALA A 798 -15.17 20.30 -37.48
CA ALA A 798 -13.85 20.40 -38.13
C ALA A 798 -13.95 20.81 -39.62
N SER A 799 -12.83 21.32 -40.18
CA SER A 799 -12.77 21.91 -41.53
C SER A 799 -12.93 20.93 -42.70
N SER A 800 -12.49 19.67 -42.53
CA SER A 800 -12.68 18.60 -43.51
C SER A 800 -12.43 17.22 -42.88
N CYS A 801 -13.38 16.29 -43.01
CA CYS A 801 -13.25 14.90 -42.53
C CYS A 801 -12.76 13.94 -43.63
N ILE A 802 -11.97 14.46 -44.58
CA ILE A 802 -11.46 13.73 -45.74
C ILE A 802 -10.32 12.82 -45.26
N ASP A 803 -10.43 11.52 -45.56
CA ASP A 803 -9.44 10.51 -45.20
C ASP A 803 -8.05 10.90 -45.70
N SER A 804 -7.09 11.05 -44.77
CA SER A 804 -5.66 11.12 -45.06
C SER A 804 -5.07 9.72 -45.23
#